data_AF-A0A9P0KPK8-F1
#
_entry.id   AF-A0A9P0KPK8-F1
#
_cell.length_a   1.000
_cell.length_b   1.000
_cell.length_c   1.000
_cell.angle_alpha   90.00
_cell.angle_beta   90.00
_cell.angle_gamma   90.00
#
_symmetry.space_group_name_H-M   'P 1'
#
loop_
_entity.id
_entity.type
_entity.pdbx_description
1 polymer ?
#
loop_
_entity_poly.entity_id
_entity_poly.type
_entity_poly.pdbx_seq_one_letter_code
_entity_poly.pdbx_strand_id
1 'polypeptide(L)'
;MKLGCSFSAILCFLCFVVQVSIASYDASVTESHAYDAGHSETSESSSVESEDPTEEDTFAAPPSTVSLRQNEISDTEMPIQLSTTILPSDDTNYVTRLYFKDGTTTDLDSTIQSSTEVMGNTIEAMGTTQDSDTTERTTTESFTNGTTDTVSTTDLPFCPIDLEPEVVSIDATNISLRWLPLRDEQATYLVYLQGIGPAYDVPPYCIPAKDERQYNISENTFTCSHTFSSYKYNISVTTTTRCGTPAGGYVTETTSPMAPEAVENLNALMEDNGTTTLSWRLPCSLNGVPWHFKLSIHGHYSLNDSLEEDRSKILVVNKNMSMYNISLDLRLAFHYTTNLSLVVQDGTEGIEGSISQISFTTPDDVPGKPIFDRTDTSDRSITVTWKAPTEPTGAIQGYELTILPKSPLYPKWRDCYYDYESRTVVLSANDTRYIFTEAFPYYEYHLVLRAYSTTGYGDYVYLTANTKPSAPDDIQDVNVTVIPPTQVDYNGNAKIHFKSCYPNGNLTVRYLTISRTWPHDDDMNQTHIIDDDPYDLNLQPGYHYRFMITVENELSSKSTTWYTFEAFCGIPVVSNSMVVVRERSTEAEVTLIKGYLNESNGEILYISLILSDENVTGGYFSQWDGTHWPAVENPGVSMYYQITNDGWNPFLVWKVLGTSEARFTIGSGDNVHNKPLVPGKEYFLIVRLFTADFYRNCEVVRFRTVAGYGLASGIIIGIVVGVSLAISMFAVIYFIMKKKVTNSSIDRPYTRIFSRKARNQVMKSFRDVFGRQFGTFVSASDRSLPGITTSTSHTKREPKKEDMQKRFIEECKALEEDPDRLTTQFEAITRRGKEIVAEQTTSFARLSENWRKNRYVNILPYDDARVKLLIDEDDEIGSDYINASYIKGYTGKHEYIATQGPLPTTCRDFWKMVLQENVNVIVMVSQFIANKKEKCFKYFPEKGKLMIIGEDMEVACTIELNFGTYCIRSIQVRKDNVQKTVTHMQFLEWPDFGVPLGTEHMLQFCYQVRQRVDQEGGPVIVHCSAGVGRTGTFIATDILLQKANDGKQIDVFETVMELREQRTLMVQTEEQYRYIYKLIRDHLERPPNSEMVENSEHIYENIPVIQDKTIAESQF
;
A
#
# COMPACT_ATOMS: atom_id res chain seq x y z
N MET A 1 -61.19 75.09 -87.85
CA MET A 1 -60.27 76.04 -87.17
C MET A 1 -59.68 75.35 -85.94
N LYS A 2 -58.49 75.79 -85.48
CA LYS A 2 -57.52 74.95 -84.76
C LYS A 2 -57.91 74.60 -83.31
N LEU A 3 -58.04 73.31 -83.01
CA LEU A 3 -57.46 72.62 -81.85
C LEU A 3 -57.63 71.10 -82.04
N GLY A 4 -56.61 70.29 -81.68
CA GLY A 4 -56.70 68.82 -81.65
C GLY A 4 -55.55 68.10 -82.36
N CYS A 5 -54.82 67.28 -81.60
CA CYS A 5 -53.94 66.20 -82.09
C CYS A 5 -53.73 65.19 -80.95
N SER A 6 -54.54 64.12 -80.95
CA SER A 6 -54.43 62.97 -80.06
C SER A 6 -54.81 61.70 -80.83
N PHE A 7 -54.04 60.63 -80.65
CA PHE A 7 -54.35 59.23 -80.97
C PHE A 7 -54.78 58.83 -82.40
N SER A 8 -53.88 58.14 -83.11
CA SER A 8 -54.16 56.88 -83.86
C SER A 8 -52.82 56.21 -84.26
N ALA A 9 -52.87 54.94 -84.67
CA ALA A 9 -51.74 54.07 -85.07
C ALA A 9 -51.00 53.31 -83.94
N ILE A 10 -51.80 52.54 -83.20
CA ILE A 10 -51.54 51.10 -82.95
C ILE A 10 -51.66 50.34 -84.30
N LEU A 11 -51.11 49.11 -84.39
CA LEU A 11 -50.83 48.27 -85.58
C LEU A 11 -49.51 48.66 -86.28
N CYS A 12 -48.52 47.77 -86.47
CA CYS A 12 -48.44 46.31 -86.30
C CYS A 12 -47.04 45.85 -85.80
N PHE A 13 -46.94 44.55 -85.44
CA PHE A 13 -45.79 43.83 -84.87
C PHE A 13 -45.41 44.22 -83.42
N LEU A 14 -45.65 43.43 -82.36
CA LEU A 14 -46.33 42.13 -82.21
C LEU A 14 -45.83 40.96 -83.07
N CYS A 15 -44.64 40.44 -82.72
CA CYS A 15 -44.09 39.08 -82.93
C CYS A 15 -42.55 39.20 -82.87
N PHE A 16 -41.78 38.32 -82.23
CA PHE A 16 -42.09 37.14 -81.41
C PHE A 16 -40.78 36.78 -80.66
N VAL A 17 -40.87 36.16 -79.47
CA VAL A 17 -39.96 35.06 -79.04
C VAL A 17 -38.42 35.30 -78.96
N VAL A 18 -37.92 35.29 -77.71
CA VAL A 18 -36.90 34.35 -77.17
C VAL A 18 -35.47 34.29 -77.76
N GLN A 19 -34.48 34.34 -76.84
CA GLN A 19 -33.13 33.72 -76.89
C GLN A 19 -32.06 34.17 -77.92
N VAL A 20 -30.81 33.88 -77.50
CA VAL A 20 -29.66 33.40 -78.33
C VAL A 20 -29.16 34.41 -79.37
N SER A 21 -28.02 35.07 -79.13
CA SER A 21 -26.63 34.56 -79.31
C SER A 21 -26.26 34.35 -80.78
N ILE A 22 -24.95 34.49 -81.07
CA ILE A 22 -24.31 34.22 -82.39
C ILE A 22 -24.58 35.38 -83.38
N ALA A 23 -23.63 35.96 -84.13
CA ALA A 23 -22.28 35.50 -84.46
C ALA A 23 -21.25 36.64 -84.60
N SER A 24 -19.98 36.28 -84.35
CA SER A 24 -18.76 36.63 -85.13
C SER A 24 -18.57 38.05 -85.68
N TYR A 25 -17.38 38.60 -85.38
CA TYR A 25 -16.45 38.91 -86.47
C TYR A 25 -15.03 38.46 -86.10
N ASP A 26 -14.46 37.58 -86.93
CA ASP A 26 -13.03 37.24 -86.93
C ASP A 26 -12.22 38.39 -87.56
N ALA A 27 -10.99 38.61 -87.07
CA ALA A 27 -9.84 38.89 -87.93
C ALA A 27 -8.52 38.79 -87.14
N SER A 28 -7.74 37.80 -87.54
CA SER A 28 -6.38 37.44 -87.17
C SER A 28 -5.30 38.43 -87.69
N VAL A 29 -4.02 38.05 -87.51
CA VAL A 29 -2.82 38.36 -88.36
C VAL A 29 -1.77 39.39 -87.85
N THR A 30 -0.74 38.83 -87.20
CA THR A 30 0.74 38.95 -87.44
C THR A 30 1.65 40.11 -86.95
N GLU A 31 2.89 39.66 -86.60
CA GLU A 31 4.21 40.31 -86.81
C GLU A 31 4.61 41.54 -85.94
N SER A 32 5.89 41.82 -85.62
CA SER A 32 7.18 41.06 -85.70
C SER A 32 8.33 41.79 -84.97
N HIS A 33 9.51 41.15 -84.90
CA HIS A 33 10.84 41.65 -84.48
C HIS A 33 11.04 41.98 -82.97
N ALA A 34 11.97 41.38 -82.21
CA ALA A 34 13.37 40.91 -82.39
C ALA A 34 14.44 41.98 -82.12
N TYR A 35 15.31 41.72 -81.13
CA TYR A 35 16.75 41.96 -81.28
C TYR A 35 17.60 41.03 -80.40
N ASP A 36 18.72 40.63 -81.00
CA ASP A 36 19.58 39.48 -80.83
C ASP A 36 20.68 39.53 -79.74
N ALA A 37 21.13 38.32 -79.38
CA ALA A 37 22.53 37.84 -79.40
C ALA A 37 23.51 37.87 -78.19
N GLY A 38 24.20 36.72 -78.03
CA GLY A 38 25.38 36.45 -77.19
C GLY A 38 25.19 35.25 -76.25
N HIS A 39 25.10 33.98 -76.68
CA HIS A 39 26.18 33.09 -77.19
C HIS A 39 27.47 33.08 -76.33
N SER A 40 28.12 31.95 -75.99
CA SER A 40 27.98 30.57 -76.50
C SER A 40 28.40 29.49 -75.48
N GLU A 41 27.61 28.41 -75.41
CA GLU A 41 27.98 26.98 -75.56
C GLU A 41 29.38 26.46 -75.17
N THR A 42 29.40 25.31 -74.48
CA THR A 42 29.80 24.02 -75.10
C THR A 42 29.32 22.82 -74.28
N SER A 43 29.00 21.74 -74.99
CA SER A 43 28.56 20.43 -74.49
C SER A 43 29.70 19.39 -74.56
N GLU A 44 29.69 18.34 -73.72
CA GLU A 44 29.59 16.92 -74.16
C GLU A 44 30.01 15.87 -73.09
N SER A 45 29.10 14.89 -72.94
CA SER A 45 29.21 13.45 -72.65
C SER A 45 30.49 12.72 -72.14
N SER A 46 30.22 11.77 -71.21
CA SER A 46 30.58 10.31 -71.23
C SER A 46 31.82 9.74 -70.51
N SER A 47 31.77 8.41 -70.27
CA SER A 47 32.73 7.48 -69.59
C SER A 47 32.91 7.72 -68.07
N VAL A 48 32.81 6.76 -67.13
CA VAL A 48 33.01 5.28 -67.07
C VAL A 48 34.47 4.84 -67.19
N GLU A 49 35.13 4.53 -66.05
CA GLU A 49 35.69 3.20 -65.73
C GLU A 49 36.31 3.17 -64.31
N SER A 50 36.65 1.97 -63.84
CA SER A 50 37.18 1.57 -62.53
C SER A 50 38.71 1.64 -62.43
N GLU A 51 39.28 1.64 -61.21
CA GLU A 51 40.28 0.63 -60.74
C GLU A 51 40.82 0.92 -59.30
N ASP A 52 41.14 -0.18 -58.60
CA ASP A 52 41.99 -0.36 -57.39
C ASP A 52 43.28 -1.09 -57.91
N PRO A 53 44.48 -1.24 -57.25
CA PRO A 53 44.71 -1.46 -55.80
C PRO A 53 46.11 -1.06 -55.17
N THR A 54 46.33 -1.32 -53.85
CA THR A 54 47.63 -1.69 -53.12
C THR A 54 48.89 -0.75 -53.18
N GLU A 55 49.92 -0.72 -52.31
CA GLU A 55 50.53 -1.52 -51.19
C GLU A 55 51.44 -0.54 -50.34
N GLU A 56 51.45 -0.50 -48.99
CA GLU A 56 52.35 -1.13 -47.96
C GLU A 56 53.60 -0.36 -47.40
N ASP A 57 54.14 -0.84 -46.25
CA ASP A 57 55.32 -0.45 -45.42
C ASP A 57 55.26 0.82 -44.49
N THR A 58 55.76 0.87 -43.23
CA THR A 58 56.44 -0.12 -42.33
C THR A 58 56.33 0.20 -40.79
N PHE A 59 56.43 -0.86 -39.96
CA PHE A 59 56.77 -1.03 -38.50
C PHE A 59 57.16 0.12 -37.53
N ALA A 60 56.67 0.07 -36.26
CA ALA A 60 57.44 -0.24 -35.01
C ALA A 60 56.74 0.15 -33.65
N ALA A 61 57.10 -0.53 -32.54
CA ALA A 61 56.72 -0.25 -31.12
C ALA A 61 57.66 -1.02 -30.13
N PRO A 62 57.57 -0.93 -28.78
CA PRO A 62 57.35 0.17 -27.81
C PRO A 62 58.65 0.39 -26.93
N PRO A 63 58.72 1.02 -25.71
CA PRO A 63 58.14 0.53 -24.43
C PRO A 63 57.82 1.64 -23.36
N SER A 64 57.98 1.34 -22.05
CA SER A 64 57.31 1.92 -20.84
C SER A 64 58.18 2.84 -19.91
N THR A 65 57.57 3.34 -18.81
CA THR A 65 58.09 3.61 -17.41
C THR A 65 58.01 5.05 -16.78
N VAL A 66 57.58 5.09 -15.48
CA VAL A 66 58.03 5.88 -14.26
C VAL A 66 58.10 7.44 -14.34
N SER A 67 57.80 8.30 -13.32
CA SER A 67 57.67 8.29 -11.82
C SER A 67 56.48 9.19 -11.36
N LEU A 68 55.94 9.27 -10.12
CA LEU A 68 56.35 9.25 -8.68
C LEU A 68 56.86 10.58 -8.04
N ARG A 69 56.08 11.10 -7.07
CA ARG A 69 56.38 11.93 -5.85
C ARG A 69 55.02 12.39 -5.27
N GLN A 70 54.54 12.13 -4.05
CA GLN A 70 55.04 11.69 -2.73
C GLN A 70 55.56 12.80 -1.77
N ASN A 71 55.05 12.72 -0.52
CA ASN A 71 55.36 13.40 0.76
C ASN A 71 54.32 14.46 1.24
N GLU A 72 53.90 14.55 2.52
CA GLU A 72 54.04 13.63 3.69
C GLU A 72 53.06 14.00 4.84
N ILE A 73 52.49 12.98 5.47
CA ILE A 73 52.15 12.75 6.91
C ILE A 73 52.00 13.93 7.89
N SER A 74 50.89 13.94 8.65
CA SER A 74 50.90 14.14 10.12
C SER A 74 49.68 13.48 10.80
N ASP A 75 49.90 12.63 11.79
CA ASP A 75 48.86 11.85 12.49
C ASP A 75 48.02 12.66 13.50
N THR A 76 46.80 12.18 13.77
CA THR A 76 46.22 12.13 15.12
C THR A 76 45.07 11.12 15.18
N GLU A 77 44.92 10.45 16.33
CA GLU A 77 44.21 9.18 16.46
C GLU A 77 42.69 9.33 16.69
N MET A 78 41.91 8.31 16.30
CA MET A 78 40.56 8.06 16.82
C MET A 78 40.44 6.64 17.39
N PRO A 79 39.65 6.43 18.46
CA PRO A 79 39.69 5.19 19.23
C PRO A 79 38.82 4.08 18.62
N ILE A 80 39.34 2.85 18.67
CA ILE A 80 38.57 1.62 18.42
C ILE A 80 37.91 1.21 19.74
N GLN A 81 36.58 1.18 19.80
CA GLN A 81 35.86 0.52 20.90
C GLN A 81 35.42 -0.89 20.50
N LEU A 82 35.70 -1.85 21.38
CA LEU A 82 35.21 -3.23 21.29
C LEU A 82 33.86 -3.35 21.99
N SER A 83 32.85 -3.89 21.31
CA SER A 83 31.62 -4.35 21.97
C SER A 83 31.82 -5.78 22.52
N THR A 84 31.41 -5.98 23.77
CA THR A 84 31.45 -7.28 24.46
C THR A 84 30.04 -7.70 24.79
N THR A 85 29.60 -8.88 24.34
CA THR A 85 28.30 -9.45 24.73
C THR A 85 28.51 -10.51 25.81
N ILE A 86 27.84 -10.33 26.95
CA ILE A 86 27.83 -11.27 28.08
C ILE A 86 26.53 -12.07 28.01
N LEU A 87 26.63 -13.39 28.20
CA LEU A 87 25.48 -14.23 28.57
C LEU A 87 25.59 -14.56 30.07
N PRO A 88 24.46 -14.61 30.82
CA PRO A 88 24.48 -15.11 32.18
C PRO A 88 24.53 -16.64 32.20
N SER A 89 25.48 -17.20 32.93
CA SER A 89 25.46 -18.60 33.39
C SER A 89 26.14 -18.68 34.75
N ASP A 90 25.51 -19.36 35.71
CA ASP A 90 26.02 -19.48 37.06
C ASP A 90 27.37 -20.23 37.14
N ASP A 91 28.23 -19.72 38.02
CA ASP A 91 29.41 -20.32 38.67
C ASP A 91 30.57 -20.95 37.85
N THR A 92 31.64 -20.13 37.77
CA THR A 92 33.05 -20.51 38.04
C THR A 92 33.78 -21.51 37.11
N ASN A 93 34.46 -20.98 36.08
CA ASN A 93 35.93 -20.93 35.97
C ASN A 93 36.38 -20.52 34.55
N TYR A 94 37.37 -19.63 34.45
CA TYR A 94 37.87 -19.10 33.16
C TYR A 94 39.01 -19.93 32.56
N VAL A 95 38.90 -20.29 31.27
CA VAL A 95 40.04 -20.29 30.32
C VAL A 95 39.54 -19.80 28.96
N THR A 96 40.11 -18.71 28.45
CA THR A 96 39.84 -18.18 27.10
C THR A 96 40.98 -18.54 26.14
N ARG A 97 40.65 -18.97 24.91
CA ARG A 97 41.58 -19.02 23.78
C ARG A 97 40.94 -18.41 22.53
N LEU A 98 41.74 -17.66 21.77
CA LEU A 98 41.37 -16.98 20.53
C LEU A 98 41.77 -17.84 19.31
N TYR A 99 41.01 -17.72 18.22
CA TYR A 99 41.39 -18.25 16.91
C TYR A 99 41.49 -17.09 15.90
N PHE A 100 42.53 -17.11 15.06
CA PHE A 100 42.65 -16.24 13.90
C PHE A 100 42.11 -16.96 12.65
N LYS A 101 41.61 -16.16 11.69
CA LYS A 101 41.48 -16.60 10.30
C LYS A 101 42.88 -16.90 9.74
N ASP A 102 43.13 -18.16 9.41
CA ASP A 102 43.58 -18.58 8.08
C ASP A 102 43.56 -20.11 7.98
N GLY A 103 43.03 -20.64 6.87
CA GLY A 103 42.76 -22.07 6.72
C GLY A 103 43.98 -22.89 6.33
N THR A 104 44.67 -23.47 7.31
CA THR A 104 45.57 -24.61 7.11
C THR A 104 45.46 -25.60 8.26
N THR A 105 45.32 -26.89 7.95
CA THR A 105 45.35 -27.99 8.93
C THR A 105 46.73 -28.63 8.99
N THR A 106 47.15 -29.06 10.18
CA THR A 106 48.15 -30.15 10.37
C THR A 106 48.11 -30.63 11.81
N ASP A 107 48.05 -31.95 12.01
CA ASP A 107 48.13 -32.59 13.33
C ASP A 107 49.58 -32.61 13.86
N LEU A 108 49.75 -32.52 15.18
CA LEU A 108 50.60 -33.46 15.93
C LEU A 108 50.44 -33.34 17.46
N ASP A 109 50.98 -34.37 18.13
CA ASP A 109 50.57 -34.86 19.44
C ASP A 109 51.30 -34.21 20.63
N SER A 110 50.78 -34.51 21.82
CA SER A 110 51.23 -34.28 23.21
C SER A 110 52.74 -34.04 23.50
N THR A 111 53.01 -33.20 24.51
CA THR A 111 53.74 -33.52 25.77
C THR A 111 54.01 -32.23 26.61
N ILE A 112 53.51 -32.09 27.86
CA ILE A 112 54.12 -32.39 29.19
C ILE A 112 54.79 -31.17 29.90
N GLN A 113 54.51 -31.04 31.23
CA GLN A 113 55.26 -30.32 32.29
C GLN A 113 55.23 -28.76 32.33
N SER A 114 55.39 -28.07 33.49
CA SER A 114 55.78 -28.50 34.86
C SER A 114 55.38 -27.48 35.97
N SER A 115 55.66 -27.86 37.23
CA SER A 115 55.99 -27.00 38.41
C SER A 115 54.82 -26.32 39.14
N THR A 116 54.77 -26.18 40.48
CA THR A 116 55.61 -26.63 41.65
C THR A 116 54.68 -26.49 42.88
N GLU A 117 54.47 -27.42 43.82
CA GLU A 117 55.35 -28.13 44.79
C GLU A 117 55.88 -27.26 45.96
N VAL A 118 56.15 -27.90 47.13
CA VAL A 118 56.83 -27.44 48.39
C VAL A 118 55.92 -26.75 49.44
N MET A 119 55.88 -27.09 50.75
CA MET A 119 56.44 -28.15 51.65
C MET A 119 55.61 -28.16 52.97
N GLY A 120 55.64 -29.15 53.90
CA GLY A 120 56.34 -30.44 53.94
C GLY A 120 56.36 -31.11 55.35
N ASN A 121 56.89 -32.35 55.42
CA ASN A 121 57.46 -33.13 56.56
C ASN A 121 56.52 -33.58 57.72
N THR A 122 56.67 -34.74 58.39
CA THR A 122 57.87 -35.61 58.65
C THR A 122 57.44 -37.10 58.87
N ILE A 123 57.95 -38.14 58.16
CA ILE A 123 58.99 -39.19 58.50
C ILE A 123 58.77 -39.90 59.88
N GLU A 124 58.81 -41.24 60.12
CA GLU A 124 59.61 -42.44 59.70
C GLU A 124 58.70 -43.69 59.43
N ALA A 125 58.87 -44.59 58.44
CA ALA A 125 60.00 -45.46 57.96
C ALA A 125 60.20 -46.74 58.81
N MET A 126 60.43 -48.00 58.35
CA MET A 126 60.77 -48.69 57.06
C MET A 126 60.08 -50.10 57.01
N GLY A 127 60.20 -51.05 56.04
CA GLY A 127 60.81 -51.15 54.70
C GLY A 127 60.81 -52.62 54.14
N THR A 128 60.98 -52.82 52.81
CA THR A 128 61.55 -54.00 52.05
C THR A 128 61.07 -55.45 52.36
N THR A 129 60.84 -56.40 51.43
CA THR A 129 61.30 -56.58 50.02
C THR A 129 60.53 -57.71 49.28
N GLN A 130 60.39 -57.56 47.95
CA GLN A 130 60.45 -58.54 46.83
C GLN A 130 59.78 -59.95 46.83
N ASP A 131 59.08 -60.16 45.70
CA ASP A 131 59.14 -61.27 44.73
C ASP A 131 58.47 -62.65 44.95
N SER A 132 58.11 -63.21 43.79
CA SER A 132 57.35 -64.43 43.50
C SER A 132 58.18 -65.71 43.56
N ASP A 133 57.59 -66.86 43.91
CA ASP A 133 57.17 -67.85 42.90
C ASP A 133 56.41 -69.07 43.50
N THR A 134 55.82 -69.87 42.62
CA THR A 134 55.12 -71.15 42.93
C THR A 134 56.07 -72.35 43.02
N THR A 135 55.78 -73.38 43.85
CA THR A 135 55.93 -74.82 43.48
C THR A 135 55.39 -75.86 44.48
N GLU A 136 55.34 -77.10 43.98
CA GLU A 136 54.64 -78.32 44.43
C GLU A 136 55.27 -79.14 45.60
N ARG A 137 54.38 -79.77 46.40
CA ARG A 137 54.21 -81.24 46.65
C ARG A 137 55.36 -82.15 47.15
N THR A 138 54.93 -83.27 47.76
CA THR A 138 55.55 -84.63 47.90
C THR A 138 56.32 -85.04 49.19
N THR A 139 55.58 -85.72 50.08
CA THR A 139 55.85 -87.04 50.75
C THR A 139 57.14 -87.35 51.56
N THR A 140 56.95 -87.89 52.78
CA THR A 140 57.51 -89.13 53.42
C THR A 140 57.55 -88.97 54.96
N GLU A 141 57.65 -89.98 55.84
CA GLU A 141 57.02 -91.32 55.95
C GLU A 141 57.25 -91.87 57.40
N SER A 142 56.48 -92.87 57.84
CA SER A 142 56.77 -93.82 58.95
C SER A 142 56.83 -93.35 60.44
N PHE A 143 56.14 -94.06 61.35
CA PHE A 143 56.72 -95.06 62.28
C PHE A 143 55.64 -95.84 63.06
N THR A 144 56.00 -96.93 63.75
CA THR A 144 55.10 -98.01 64.20
C THR A 144 55.09 -98.32 65.71
N ASN A 145 53.95 -98.90 66.16
CA ASN A 145 53.71 -99.82 67.29
C ASN A 145 54.04 -99.45 68.77
N GLY A 146 53.05 -99.70 69.63
CA GLY A 146 53.12 -99.84 71.10
C GLY A 146 51.80 -100.46 71.64
N THR A 147 51.85 -101.25 72.72
CA THR A 147 50.81 -102.28 73.06
C THR A 147 50.08 -102.08 74.41
N THR A 148 49.08 -102.95 74.70
CA THR A 148 48.41 -103.26 76.00
C THR A 148 47.44 -102.19 76.57
N ASP A 149 46.32 -102.50 77.28
CA ASP A 149 45.63 -103.77 77.55
C ASP A 149 44.16 -103.57 78.03
N THR A 150 43.30 -104.59 77.83
CA THR A 150 42.11 -105.01 78.62
C THR A 150 40.92 -104.09 79.03
N VAL A 151 39.71 -104.63 78.75
CA VAL A 151 38.47 -104.65 79.59
C VAL A 151 37.51 -103.43 79.66
N SER A 152 36.39 -103.59 78.96
CA SER A 152 34.99 -103.23 79.30
C SER A 152 34.69 -102.52 80.65
N THR A 153 34.04 -101.36 80.59
CA THR A 153 32.77 -101.10 81.30
C THR A 153 32.02 -99.83 80.82
N THR A 154 30.77 -100.01 80.37
CA THR A 154 29.63 -99.07 80.46
C THR A 154 29.86 -97.55 80.27
N ASP A 155 29.58 -97.05 79.06
CA ASP A 155 29.31 -95.62 78.82
C ASP A 155 27.84 -95.23 79.08
N LEU A 156 27.65 -94.01 79.61
CA LEU A 156 26.36 -93.31 79.72
C LEU A 156 26.08 -92.50 78.43
N PRO A 157 24.80 -92.20 78.10
CA PRO A 157 24.46 -91.53 76.84
C PRO A 157 24.88 -90.05 76.82
N PHE A 158 25.66 -89.67 75.81
CA PHE A 158 26.01 -88.28 75.49
C PHE A 158 25.03 -87.70 74.46
N CYS A 159 24.33 -86.63 74.85
CA CYS A 159 23.66 -85.65 73.99
C CYS A 159 23.83 -84.30 74.74
N PRO A 160 24.31 -83.21 74.10
CA PRO A 160 23.88 -82.76 72.78
C PRO A 160 25.03 -82.48 71.77
N ILE A 161 24.65 -82.18 70.53
CA ILE A 161 25.43 -81.39 69.56
C ILE A 161 24.46 -80.29 69.07
N ASP A 162 24.91 -79.04 68.99
CA ASP A 162 24.10 -77.97 68.41
C ASP A 162 23.89 -78.22 66.92
N LEU A 163 22.62 -78.18 66.48
CA LEU A 163 22.24 -78.32 65.09
C LEU A 163 22.22 -76.94 64.41
N GLU A 164 23.37 -76.27 64.42
CA GLU A 164 23.59 -75.07 63.62
C GLU A 164 23.87 -75.48 62.17
N PRO A 165 23.01 -75.09 61.20
CA PRO A 165 23.28 -75.34 59.79
C PRO A 165 24.36 -74.38 59.28
N GLU A 166 25.45 -74.94 58.78
CA GLU A 166 26.50 -74.21 58.07
C GLU A 166 26.16 -74.17 56.57
N VAL A 167 26.32 -73.00 55.97
CA VAL A 167 26.09 -72.78 54.53
C VAL A 167 27.26 -73.35 53.73
N VAL A 168 26.96 -74.17 52.73
CA VAL A 168 27.94 -74.74 51.79
C VAL A 168 28.06 -73.88 50.53
N SER A 169 26.92 -73.45 49.99
CA SER A 169 26.84 -72.56 48.83
C SER A 169 25.47 -71.90 48.74
N ILE A 170 25.43 -70.66 48.28
CA ILE A 170 24.22 -69.93 47.93
C ILE A 170 24.37 -69.43 46.51
N ASP A 171 23.33 -69.61 45.70
CA ASP A 171 23.14 -68.91 44.43
C ASP A 171 21.79 -68.16 44.43
N ALA A 172 21.36 -67.65 43.29
CA ALA A 172 20.11 -66.90 43.17
C ALA A 172 18.84 -67.76 43.37
N THR A 173 18.96 -69.09 43.21
CA THR A 173 17.86 -70.05 43.13
C THR A 173 18.02 -71.29 44.03
N ASN A 174 19.21 -71.51 44.60
CA ASN A 174 19.50 -72.63 45.49
C ASN A 174 20.27 -72.20 46.75
N ILE A 175 19.97 -72.87 47.86
CA ILE A 175 20.70 -72.75 49.12
C ILE A 175 21.10 -74.16 49.57
N SER A 176 22.41 -74.43 49.64
CA SER A 176 22.98 -75.70 50.11
C SER A 176 23.53 -75.56 51.53
N LEU A 177 23.14 -76.49 52.40
CA LEU A 177 23.41 -76.50 53.83
C LEU A 177 24.04 -77.83 54.25
N ARG A 178 24.88 -77.79 55.29
CA ARG A 178 25.41 -78.95 56.01
C ARG A 178 25.30 -78.74 57.51
N TRP A 179 25.16 -79.82 58.28
CA TRP A 179 25.25 -79.78 59.74
C TRP A 179 25.96 -81.03 60.27
N LEU A 180 26.31 -81.00 61.56
CA LEU A 180 26.95 -82.13 62.21
C LEU A 180 25.94 -83.30 62.34
N PRO A 181 26.31 -84.54 61.93
CA PRO A 181 25.41 -85.68 62.02
C PRO A 181 25.29 -86.19 63.46
N LEU A 182 24.07 -86.59 63.84
CA LEU A 182 23.81 -87.29 65.09
C LEU A 182 24.34 -88.74 65.05
N ARG A 183 24.70 -89.28 66.22
CA ARG A 183 25.14 -90.68 66.38
C ARG A 183 23.99 -91.71 66.41
N ASP A 184 22.75 -91.32 66.12
CA ASP A 184 21.60 -92.23 66.03
C ASP A 184 21.31 -92.53 64.55
N GLU A 185 21.54 -93.77 64.12
CA GLU A 185 21.40 -94.23 62.72
C GLU A 185 19.95 -94.14 62.17
N GLN A 186 18.97 -93.75 62.99
CA GLN A 186 17.58 -93.56 62.58
C GLN A 186 17.06 -92.11 62.75
N ALA A 187 17.93 -91.13 62.98
CA ALA A 187 17.51 -89.74 63.13
C ALA A 187 17.05 -89.11 61.79
N THR A 188 15.86 -88.51 61.78
CA THR A 188 15.37 -87.64 60.70
C THR A 188 15.43 -86.17 61.12
N TYR A 189 15.91 -85.32 60.22
CA TYR A 189 15.99 -83.87 60.39
C TYR A 189 14.81 -83.20 59.69
N LEU A 190 14.20 -82.23 60.36
CA LEU A 190 13.19 -81.33 59.81
C LEU A 190 13.87 -79.99 59.55
N VAL A 191 14.06 -79.66 58.27
CA VAL A 191 14.54 -78.35 57.81
C VAL A 191 13.32 -77.46 57.56
N TYR A 192 13.26 -76.32 58.24
CA TYR A 192 12.25 -75.28 58.02
C TYR A 192 12.90 -74.07 57.34
N LEU A 193 12.40 -73.73 56.16
CA LEU A 193 12.79 -72.57 55.37
C LEU A 193 11.68 -71.52 55.48
N GLN A 194 11.99 -70.36 56.05
CA GLN A 194 11.06 -69.23 56.16
C GLN A 194 11.62 -68.00 55.45
N GLY A 195 10.98 -67.60 54.37
CA GLY A 195 11.25 -66.36 53.67
C GLY A 195 10.79 -65.15 54.48
N ILE A 196 11.73 -64.31 54.90
CA ILE A 196 11.49 -63.09 55.69
C ILE A 196 10.95 -61.97 54.78
N GLY A 197 11.51 -61.85 53.57
CA GLY A 197 11.17 -60.83 52.59
C GLY A 197 12.31 -60.60 51.59
N PRO A 198 12.05 -59.87 50.49
CA PRO A 198 13.11 -59.42 49.59
C PRO A 198 14.18 -58.60 50.31
N ALA A 199 15.42 -58.68 49.84
CA ALA A 199 16.55 -57.91 50.36
C ALA A 199 16.61 -56.48 49.80
N TYR A 200 15.63 -56.09 48.98
CA TYR A 200 15.49 -54.80 48.32
C TYR A 200 14.13 -54.16 48.62
N ASP A 201 14.03 -52.85 48.39
CA ASP A 201 12.77 -52.11 48.54
C ASP A 201 11.79 -52.51 47.42
N VAL A 202 10.71 -53.19 47.78
CA VAL A 202 9.68 -53.64 46.84
C VAL A 202 8.83 -52.44 46.41
N PRO A 203 8.48 -52.28 45.11
CA PRO A 203 7.64 -51.17 44.67
C PRO A 203 6.29 -51.17 45.41
N PRO A 204 5.73 -50.00 45.79
CA PRO A 204 4.59 -49.92 46.70
C PRO A 204 3.28 -50.50 46.15
N TYR A 205 3.23 -50.80 44.85
CA TYR A 205 2.11 -51.46 44.16
C TYR A 205 2.28 -52.97 44.02
N CYS A 206 3.40 -53.54 44.49
CA CYS A 206 3.71 -54.96 44.42
C CYS A 206 3.57 -55.63 45.81
N ILE A 207 3.10 -56.87 45.83
CA ILE A 207 2.99 -57.67 47.06
C ILE A 207 4.14 -58.68 47.06
N PRO A 208 5.05 -58.68 48.04
CA PRO A 208 6.15 -59.64 48.08
C PRO A 208 5.59 -61.07 48.25
N ALA A 209 6.09 -62.00 47.43
CA ALA A 209 5.75 -63.41 47.53
C ALA A 209 6.23 -63.96 48.88
N LYS A 210 5.41 -64.82 49.51
CA LYS A 210 5.77 -65.56 50.73
C LYS A 210 6.29 -66.94 50.36
N ASP A 211 7.37 -67.35 50.99
CA ASP A 211 7.97 -68.67 50.82
C ASP A 211 8.14 -69.33 52.20
N GLU A 212 7.33 -70.33 52.51
CA GLU A 212 7.51 -71.14 53.72
C GLU A 212 7.44 -72.62 53.34
N ARG A 213 8.53 -73.35 53.58
CA ARG A 213 8.69 -74.74 53.15
C ARG A 213 9.29 -75.59 54.27
N GLN A 214 8.85 -76.84 54.36
CA GLN A 214 9.34 -77.81 55.35
C GLN A 214 9.81 -79.08 54.64
N TYR A 215 10.96 -79.61 55.04
CA TYR A 215 11.58 -80.78 54.42
C TYR A 215 12.02 -81.79 55.49
N ASN A 216 11.63 -83.05 55.32
CA ASN A 216 12.10 -84.18 56.15
C ASN A 216 13.26 -84.87 55.44
N ILE A 217 14.45 -84.82 56.03
CA ILE A 217 15.72 -85.25 55.44
C ILE A 217 16.39 -86.29 56.36
N SER A 218 16.95 -87.35 55.79
CA SER A 218 17.70 -88.40 56.51
C SER A 218 19.22 -88.21 56.50
N GLU A 219 19.72 -87.33 55.63
CA GLU A 219 21.13 -86.97 55.49
C GLU A 219 21.45 -85.69 56.28
N ASN A 220 22.74 -85.41 56.51
CA ASN A 220 23.19 -84.20 57.20
C ASN A 220 23.58 -83.05 56.24
N THR A 221 23.15 -83.16 54.98
CA THR A 221 23.30 -82.16 53.93
C THR A 221 21.98 -81.99 53.20
N PHE A 222 21.64 -80.77 52.82
CA PHE A 222 20.40 -80.48 52.09
C PHE A 222 20.57 -79.28 51.15
N THR A 223 20.05 -79.38 49.94
CA THR A 223 19.95 -78.27 49.00
C THR A 223 18.48 -77.93 48.78
N CYS A 224 18.07 -76.74 49.18
CA CYS A 224 16.79 -76.17 48.81
C CYS A 224 16.91 -75.55 47.42
N SER A 225 16.17 -76.05 46.44
CA SER A 225 16.06 -75.45 45.10
C SER A 225 14.81 -74.59 44.96
N HIS A 226 14.78 -73.76 43.91
CA HIS A 226 13.70 -72.81 43.61
C HIS A 226 13.44 -71.80 44.75
N THR A 227 14.50 -71.22 45.32
CA THR A 227 14.39 -70.02 46.17
C THR A 227 14.21 -68.77 45.31
N PHE A 228 13.63 -67.72 45.87
CA PHE A 228 13.61 -66.39 45.26
C PHE A 228 15.00 -65.74 45.32
N SER A 229 15.37 -64.96 44.31
CA SER A 229 16.66 -64.25 44.21
C SER A 229 16.65 -62.93 44.98
N SER A 230 17.80 -62.53 45.53
CA SER A 230 17.93 -61.39 46.46
C SER A 230 16.83 -61.38 47.53
N TYR A 231 16.62 -62.53 48.17
CA TYR A 231 15.57 -62.75 49.14
C TYR A 231 16.16 -63.29 50.45
N LYS A 232 15.68 -62.78 51.58
CA LYS A 232 16.18 -63.15 52.92
C LYS A 232 15.43 -64.36 53.45
N TYR A 233 16.18 -65.38 53.82
CA TYR A 233 15.67 -66.64 54.35
C TYR A 233 16.20 -66.89 55.75
N ASN A 234 15.31 -67.19 56.69
CA ASN A 234 15.65 -67.81 57.96
C ASN A 234 15.51 -69.33 57.80
N ILE A 235 16.57 -70.08 58.12
CA ILE A 235 16.59 -71.53 57.93
C ILE A 235 17.01 -72.20 59.23
N SER A 236 16.12 -73.02 59.78
CA SER A 236 16.36 -73.76 61.02
C SER A 236 16.32 -75.26 60.78
N VAL A 237 17.25 -75.99 61.41
CA VAL A 237 17.27 -77.46 61.38
C VAL A 237 16.90 -77.98 62.76
N THR A 238 15.91 -78.85 62.81
CA THR A 238 15.40 -79.44 64.05
C THR A 238 15.31 -80.95 63.91
N THR A 239 15.31 -81.67 65.02
CA THR A 239 15.08 -83.13 65.04
C THR A 239 14.57 -83.55 66.41
N THR A 240 13.93 -84.72 66.49
CA THR A 240 13.43 -85.27 67.76
C THR A 240 14.17 -86.57 68.03
N THR A 241 15.09 -86.55 69.00
CA THR A 241 15.85 -87.75 69.39
C THR A 241 15.22 -88.42 70.61
N ARG A 242 15.63 -89.66 70.90
CA ARG A 242 15.25 -90.38 72.13
C ARG A 242 15.72 -89.69 73.42
N CYS A 243 16.65 -88.73 73.34
CA CYS A 243 17.14 -87.95 74.48
C CYS A 243 16.46 -86.57 74.61
N GLY A 244 15.54 -86.23 73.71
CA GLY A 244 14.88 -84.93 73.61
C GLY A 244 15.16 -84.20 72.30
N THR A 245 14.57 -83.02 72.16
CA THR A 245 14.86 -82.07 71.07
C THR A 245 16.11 -81.27 71.45
N PRO A 246 17.24 -81.38 70.74
CA PRO A 246 18.40 -80.51 70.96
C PRO A 246 18.05 -79.05 70.66
N ALA A 247 18.88 -78.11 71.10
CA ALA A 247 18.74 -76.71 70.70
C ALA A 247 18.83 -76.61 69.17
N GLY A 248 17.79 -76.06 68.54
CA GLY A 248 17.77 -75.85 67.11
C GLY A 248 18.53 -74.58 66.78
N GLY A 249 19.58 -74.70 65.97
CA GLY A 249 20.24 -73.54 65.37
C GLY A 249 19.42 -73.00 64.19
N TYR A 250 19.62 -71.72 63.90
CA TYR A 250 19.10 -71.10 62.68
C TYR A 250 20.18 -70.25 62.02
N VAL A 251 20.18 -70.22 60.70
CA VAL A 251 21.02 -69.33 59.89
C VAL A 251 20.12 -68.39 59.09
N THR A 252 20.50 -67.11 59.00
CA THR A 252 19.76 -66.12 58.20
C THR A 252 20.63 -65.68 57.04
N GLU A 253 20.18 -65.98 55.83
CA GLU A 253 20.95 -65.84 54.61
C GLU A 253 20.19 -65.07 53.53
N THR A 254 20.93 -64.54 52.56
CA THR A 254 20.36 -63.82 51.40
C THR A 254 20.84 -64.47 50.11
N THR A 255 19.91 -64.85 49.24
CA THR A 255 20.22 -65.39 47.91
C THR A 255 20.84 -64.33 47.00
N SER A 256 21.67 -64.75 46.05
CA SER A 256 22.32 -63.84 45.09
C SER A 256 21.30 -63.11 44.21
N PRO A 257 21.66 -61.95 43.62
CA PRO A 257 20.82 -61.29 42.62
C PRO A 257 20.71 -62.11 41.32
N MET A 258 19.68 -61.81 40.54
CA MET A 258 19.45 -62.36 39.19
C MET A 258 18.89 -61.25 38.30
N ALA A 259 18.92 -61.46 36.98
CA ALA A 259 18.37 -60.52 36.01
C ALA A 259 16.91 -60.12 36.34
N PRO A 260 16.57 -58.82 36.40
CA PRO A 260 15.20 -58.38 36.60
C PRO A 260 14.31 -58.69 35.40
N GLU A 261 12.99 -58.74 35.65
CA GLU A 261 11.99 -58.75 34.60
C GLU A 261 11.99 -57.44 33.78
N ALA A 262 11.30 -57.45 32.64
CA ALA A 262 11.19 -56.30 31.76
C ALA A 262 10.36 -55.18 32.43
N VAL A 263 10.67 -53.90 32.14
CA VAL A 263 9.94 -52.77 32.75
C VAL A 263 8.50 -52.70 32.27
N GLU A 264 7.58 -52.44 33.20
CA GLU A 264 6.14 -52.47 32.95
C GLU A 264 5.62 -51.16 32.35
N ASN A 265 4.58 -51.27 31.52
CA ASN A 265 3.83 -50.12 30.97
C ASN A 265 4.71 -49.08 30.25
N LEU A 266 5.72 -49.53 29.48
CA LEU A 266 6.49 -48.64 28.60
C LEU A 266 5.59 -48.04 27.52
N ASN A 267 5.41 -46.73 27.56
CA ASN A 267 4.59 -45.95 26.62
C ASN A 267 5.37 -44.73 26.11
N ALA A 268 5.07 -44.31 24.89
CA ALA A 268 5.55 -43.06 24.30
C ALA A 268 4.36 -42.11 24.05
N LEU A 269 4.48 -40.87 24.50
CA LEU A 269 3.54 -39.78 24.23
C LEU A 269 4.30 -38.67 23.50
N MET A 270 3.77 -38.25 22.36
CA MET A 270 4.35 -37.18 21.53
C MET A 270 3.59 -35.88 21.74
N GLU A 271 4.31 -34.78 21.84
CA GLU A 271 3.79 -33.42 21.85
C GLU A 271 3.96 -32.77 20.47
N ASP A 272 3.15 -31.75 20.17
CA ASP A 272 3.02 -31.15 18.81
C ASP A 272 4.32 -30.52 18.26
N ASN A 273 5.36 -30.37 19.09
CA ASN A 273 6.65 -29.78 18.75
C ASN A 273 7.77 -30.81 18.48
N GLY A 274 7.47 -32.12 18.47
CA GLY A 274 8.46 -33.19 18.31
C GLY A 274 9.07 -33.71 19.62
N THR A 275 8.76 -33.10 20.76
CA THR A 275 9.15 -33.64 22.08
C THR A 275 8.41 -34.95 22.32
N THR A 276 9.14 -36.03 22.60
CA THR A 276 8.56 -37.32 22.94
C THR A 276 8.85 -37.67 24.39
N THR A 277 7.80 -37.83 25.18
CA THR A 277 7.86 -38.26 26.58
C THR A 277 7.63 -39.77 26.67
N LEU A 278 8.68 -40.51 27.03
CA LEU A 278 8.58 -41.92 27.40
C LEU A 278 8.15 -42.04 28.86
N SER A 279 7.36 -43.06 29.20
CA SER A 279 6.96 -43.37 30.59
C SER A 279 6.90 -44.88 30.84
N TRP A 280 7.27 -45.33 32.05
CA TRP A 280 7.30 -46.74 32.46
C TRP A 280 7.23 -46.92 33.98
N ARG A 281 7.20 -48.17 34.45
CA ARG A 281 7.24 -48.56 35.88
C ARG A 281 8.27 -49.66 36.13
N LEU A 282 8.70 -49.78 37.38
CA LEU A 282 9.53 -50.92 37.82
C LEU A 282 8.67 -52.20 37.84
N PRO A 283 9.22 -53.37 37.44
CA PRO A 283 8.51 -54.65 37.56
C PRO A 283 8.41 -55.09 39.03
N CYS A 284 7.46 -55.97 39.34
CA CYS A 284 7.38 -56.55 40.68
C CYS A 284 8.51 -57.54 41.02
N SER A 285 9.02 -58.27 40.03
CA SER A 285 10.17 -59.19 40.19
C SER A 285 11.49 -58.45 39.89
N LEU A 286 11.96 -57.65 40.85
CA LEU A 286 13.22 -56.91 40.70
C LEU A 286 14.45 -57.81 40.79
N ASN A 287 14.36 -58.97 41.46
CA ASN A 287 15.42 -59.98 41.55
C ASN A 287 16.79 -59.52 42.10
N GLY A 288 16.89 -58.27 42.55
CA GLY A 288 18.12 -57.59 42.97
C GLY A 288 17.84 -56.13 43.37
N VAL A 289 18.85 -55.43 43.88
CA VAL A 289 18.74 -53.99 44.20
C VAL A 289 18.79 -53.18 42.90
N PRO A 290 17.76 -52.38 42.55
CA PRO A 290 17.76 -51.56 41.34
C PRO A 290 18.90 -50.54 41.34
N TRP A 291 19.66 -50.48 40.24
CA TRP A 291 20.81 -49.58 40.11
C TRP A 291 20.55 -48.43 39.13
N HIS A 292 20.34 -48.75 37.85
CA HIS A 292 20.02 -47.79 36.81
C HIS A 292 19.21 -48.45 35.68
N PHE A 293 18.47 -47.68 34.91
CA PHE A 293 17.96 -48.11 33.61
C PHE A 293 18.99 -47.82 32.51
N LYS A 294 18.94 -48.62 31.45
CA LYS A 294 19.72 -48.43 30.22
C LYS A 294 18.73 -48.28 29.06
N LEU A 295 18.73 -47.09 28.48
CA LEU A 295 17.86 -46.67 27.38
C LEU A 295 18.70 -46.61 26.10
N SER A 296 18.26 -47.24 25.02
CA SER A 296 18.83 -47.05 23.68
C SER A 296 17.72 -46.81 22.66
N ILE A 297 17.89 -45.80 21.83
CA ILE A 297 16.93 -45.33 20.83
C ILE A 297 17.63 -45.37 19.48
N HIS A 298 17.05 -46.09 18.53
CA HIS A 298 17.50 -46.17 17.14
C HIS A 298 16.41 -45.61 16.24
N GLY A 299 16.73 -44.64 15.39
CA GLY A 299 15.80 -43.99 14.47
C GLY A 299 16.28 -44.07 13.03
N HIS A 300 15.36 -44.23 12.09
CA HIS A 300 15.62 -44.11 10.64
C HIS A 300 14.59 -43.20 9.98
N TYR A 301 14.98 -42.54 8.89
CA TYR A 301 14.12 -41.59 8.20
C TYR A 301 12.96 -42.27 7.45
N SER A 302 11.72 -41.80 7.66
CA SER A 302 10.49 -42.54 7.30
C SER A 302 10.25 -42.80 5.81
N LEU A 303 10.89 -42.04 4.91
CA LEU A 303 10.75 -42.23 3.46
C LEU A 303 11.95 -42.96 2.83
N ASN A 304 13.08 -43.11 3.54
CA ASN A 304 14.29 -43.77 3.05
C ASN A 304 15.30 -44.03 4.18
N ASP A 305 15.71 -45.28 4.37
CA ASP A 305 16.65 -45.76 5.41
C ASP A 305 18.09 -45.19 5.31
N SER A 306 18.33 -44.20 4.44
CA SER A 306 19.64 -43.56 4.23
C SER A 306 20.14 -42.65 5.36
N LEU A 307 19.26 -42.30 6.31
CA LEU A 307 19.58 -41.45 7.45
C LEU A 307 19.15 -42.16 8.74
N GLU A 308 20.14 -42.46 9.59
CA GLU A 308 19.97 -43.12 10.88
C GLU A 308 20.36 -42.17 12.03
N GLU A 309 19.78 -42.40 13.21
CA GLU A 309 20.11 -41.72 14.46
C GLU A 309 20.11 -42.71 15.63
N ASP A 310 21.27 -42.90 16.27
CA ASP A 310 21.40 -43.69 17.49
C ASP A 310 21.66 -42.81 18.72
N ARG A 311 20.94 -43.07 19.80
CA ARG A 311 21.15 -42.45 21.12
C ARG A 311 21.13 -43.51 22.20
N SER A 312 21.97 -43.36 23.23
CA SER A 312 21.89 -44.17 24.45
C SER A 312 22.04 -43.31 25.70
N LYS A 313 21.38 -43.72 26.79
CA LYS A 313 21.37 -42.97 28.05
C LYS A 313 21.20 -43.91 29.25
N ILE A 314 21.93 -43.62 30.32
CA ILE A 314 21.78 -44.28 31.62
C ILE A 314 20.89 -43.38 32.50
N LEU A 315 19.88 -43.96 33.15
CA LEU A 315 18.91 -43.23 33.99
C LEU A 315 18.94 -43.78 35.42
N VAL A 316 19.14 -42.91 36.41
CA VAL A 316 19.22 -43.32 37.83
C VAL A 316 17.85 -43.75 38.35
N VAL A 317 17.79 -44.85 39.10
CA VAL A 317 16.54 -45.31 39.76
C VAL A 317 16.30 -44.48 41.03
N ASN A 318 15.09 -43.94 41.18
CA ASN A 318 14.67 -43.22 42.38
C ASN A 318 13.63 -44.04 43.15
N LYS A 319 14.06 -44.62 44.28
CA LYS A 319 13.26 -45.53 45.12
C LYS A 319 11.88 -45.00 45.54
N ASN A 320 11.68 -43.67 45.55
CA ASN A 320 10.43 -43.05 45.95
C ASN A 320 9.43 -42.83 44.80
N MET A 321 9.77 -43.21 43.55
CA MET A 321 8.93 -42.99 42.36
C MET A 321 8.19 -44.25 41.93
N SER A 322 6.86 -44.14 41.80
CA SER A 322 5.97 -45.21 41.31
C SER A 322 5.81 -45.26 39.79
N MET A 323 6.29 -44.23 39.08
CA MET A 323 6.30 -44.10 37.63
C MET A 323 7.51 -43.26 37.24
N TYR A 324 8.17 -43.64 36.16
CA TYR A 324 9.33 -42.98 35.59
C TYR A 324 8.95 -42.38 34.25
N ASN A 325 9.56 -41.24 33.91
CA ASN A 325 9.42 -40.63 32.61
C ASN A 325 10.71 -39.93 32.16
N ILE A 326 10.83 -39.71 30.86
CA ILE A 326 11.87 -38.86 30.25
C ILE A 326 11.33 -38.23 28.96
N SER A 327 11.47 -36.92 28.84
CA SER A 327 11.22 -36.19 27.60
C SER A 327 12.48 -36.14 26.74
N LEU A 328 12.31 -36.29 25.43
CA LEU A 328 13.37 -36.46 24.45
C LEU A 328 13.05 -35.65 23.19
N ASP A 329 13.99 -34.78 22.79
CA ASP A 329 13.87 -34.01 21.56
C ASP A 329 14.34 -34.86 20.37
N LEU A 330 13.40 -35.43 19.63
CA LEU A 330 13.65 -36.33 18.51
C LEU A 330 13.40 -35.63 17.16
N ARG A 331 14.06 -36.10 16.09
CA ARG A 331 13.90 -35.53 14.74
C ARG A 331 12.51 -35.84 14.19
N LEU A 332 11.91 -34.85 13.55
CA LEU A 332 10.63 -35.00 12.84
C LEU A 332 10.79 -35.87 11.58
N ALA A 333 9.72 -36.55 11.16
CA ALA A 333 9.65 -37.52 10.07
C ALA A 333 10.56 -38.78 10.19
N PHE A 334 10.94 -39.20 11.40
CA PHE A 334 11.67 -40.44 11.67
C PHE A 334 10.80 -41.54 12.30
N HIS A 335 11.12 -42.79 11.99
CA HIS A 335 10.65 -43.99 12.70
C HIS A 335 11.66 -44.36 13.78
N TYR A 336 11.25 -44.27 15.05
CA TYR A 336 12.09 -44.63 16.19
C TYR A 336 11.70 -45.98 16.78
N THR A 337 12.72 -46.70 17.23
CA THR A 337 12.63 -47.92 18.04
C THR A 337 13.44 -47.71 19.31
N THR A 338 12.79 -47.88 20.45
CA THR A 338 13.34 -47.63 21.78
C THR A 338 13.37 -48.92 22.58
N ASN A 339 14.54 -49.25 23.11
CA ASN A 339 14.79 -50.38 24.00
C ASN A 339 15.14 -49.86 25.39
N LEU A 340 14.55 -50.45 26.43
CA LEU A 340 14.76 -50.06 27.82
C LEU A 340 14.90 -51.30 28.71
N SER A 341 16.03 -51.43 29.39
CA SER A 341 16.32 -52.48 30.39
C SER A 341 16.57 -51.89 31.77
N LEU A 342 16.26 -52.66 32.81
CA LEU A 342 16.66 -52.36 34.19
C LEU A 342 17.94 -53.13 34.52
N VAL A 343 18.89 -52.49 35.22
CA VAL A 343 20.10 -53.11 35.74
C VAL A 343 20.03 -53.16 37.26
N VAL A 344 20.34 -54.32 37.84
CA VAL A 344 20.50 -54.50 39.30
C VAL A 344 21.97 -54.62 39.69
N GLN A 345 22.28 -54.24 40.92
CA GLN A 345 23.64 -54.22 41.46
C GLN A 345 24.16 -55.62 41.82
N ASP A 346 25.34 -56.01 41.31
CA ASP A 346 26.06 -57.23 41.69
C ASP A 346 27.58 -56.99 41.79
N GLY A 347 28.04 -56.56 42.98
CA GLY A 347 29.44 -56.19 43.18
C GLY A 347 29.85 -54.94 42.40
N THR A 348 30.81 -55.09 41.47
CA THR A 348 31.30 -54.02 40.57
C THR A 348 30.65 -54.04 39.19
N GLU A 349 29.93 -55.11 38.85
CA GLU A 349 29.21 -55.25 37.59
C GLU A 349 27.69 -55.20 37.85
N GLY A 350 26.91 -55.01 36.79
CA GLY A 350 25.45 -54.90 36.88
C GLY A 350 24.79 -56.01 36.09
N ILE A 351 23.80 -56.68 36.67
CA ILE A 351 23.02 -57.69 35.95
C ILE A 351 21.91 -56.97 35.18
N GLU A 352 22.03 -56.92 33.86
CA GLU A 352 21.03 -56.35 32.96
C GLU A 352 19.84 -57.31 32.78
N GLY A 353 18.64 -56.76 32.91
CA GLY A 353 17.38 -57.50 32.78
C GLY A 353 16.85 -57.62 31.37
N SER A 354 15.62 -58.11 31.29
CA SER A 354 14.89 -58.20 30.02
C SER A 354 14.59 -56.81 29.45
N ILE A 355 14.66 -56.70 28.12
CA ILE A 355 14.42 -55.44 27.39
C ILE A 355 12.92 -55.26 27.13
N SER A 356 12.36 -54.11 27.51
CA SER A 356 11.08 -53.62 26.99
C SER A 356 11.33 -52.75 25.76
N GLN A 357 10.59 -53.01 24.68
CA GLN A 357 10.73 -52.32 23.39
C GLN A 357 9.44 -51.62 22.98
N ILE A 358 9.56 -50.42 22.40
CA ILE A 358 8.46 -49.67 21.77
C ILE A 358 8.94 -49.00 20.48
N SER A 359 8.09 -48.92 19.46
CA SER A 359 8.38 -48.21 18.21
C SER A 359 7.26 -47.21 17.89
N PHE A 360 7.63 -46.04 17.35
CA PHE A 360 6.71 -44.93 17.05
C PHE A 360 7.29 -44.04 15.92
N THR A 361 6.46 -43.15 15.37
CA THR A 361 6.83 -42.26 14.26
C THR A 361 6.55 -40.81 14.63
N THR A 362 7.54 -39.94 14.51
CA THR A 362 7.37 -38.48 14.73
C THR A 362 6.62 -37.81 13.57
N PRO A 363 5.96 -36.65 13.77
CA PRO A 363 5.20 -35.95 12.73
C PRO A 363 6.08 -35.48 11.56
N ASP A 364 5.48 -35.19 10.40
CA ASP A 364 6.16 -34.57 9.24
C ASP A 364 6.73 -33.18 9.59
N ASP A 365 7.79 -32.77 8.90
CA ASP A 365 8.43 -31.46 9.05
C ASP A 365 8.14 -30.53 7.85
N VAL A 366 8.57 -29.28 7.93
CA VAL A 366 8.58 -28.33 6.81
C VAL A 366 9.73 -28.66 5.84
N PRO A 367 9.51 -28.64 4.50
CA PRO A 367 10.56 -29.02 3.56
C PRO A 367 11.78 -28.09 3.57
N GLY A 368 12.95 -28.66 3.29
CA GLY A 368 14.19 -27.90 3.12
C GLY A 368 14.18 -26.96 1.92
N LYS A 369 15.31 -26.26 1.72
CA LYS A 369 15.48 -25.31 0.61
C LYS A 369 15.54 -26.04 -0.75
N PRO A 370 14.65 -25.75 -1.71
CA PRO A 370 14.80 -26.25 -3.08
C PRO A 370 15.99 -25.55 -3.76
N ILE A 371 16.49 -26.14 -4.85
CA ILE A 371 17.73 -25.70 -5.51
C ILE A 371 17.43 -25.27 -6.94
N PHE A 372 17.63 -23.99 -7.28
CA PHE A 372 17.56 -23.55 -8.68
C PHE A 372 18.66 -24.25 -9.52
N ASP A 373 18.27 -24.76 -10.69
CA ASP A 373 19.14 -25.56 -11.55
C ASP A 373 19.55 -24.82 -12.81
N ARG A 374 18.59 -24.19 -13.51
CA ARG A 374 18.84 -23.38 -14.71
C ARG A 374 17.83 -22.24 -14.80
N THR A 375 18.24 -21.15 -15.45
CA THR A 375 17.34 -20.07 -15.85
C THR A 375 17.73 -19.57 -17.24
N ASP A 376 16.74 -19.48 -18.13
CA ASP A 376 16.88 -18.97 -19.50
C ASP A 376 15.92 -17.79 -19.69
N THR A 377 16.41 -16.67 -20.21
CA THR A 377 15.60 -15.46 -20.43
C THR A 377 15.50 -15.10 -21.91
N SER A 378 14.33 -14.61 -22.31
CA SER A 378 14.10 -13.84 -23.54
C SER A 378 13.89 -12.36 -23.20
N ASP A 379 13.44 -11.59 -24.17
CA ASP A 379 12.87 -10.26 -24.03
C ASP A 379 11.59 -10.20 -23.18
N ARG A 380 10.62 -11.10 -23.43
CA ARG A 380 9.31 -11.13 -22.77
C ARG A 380 9.06 -12.37 -21.90
N SER A 381 10.05 -13.24 -21.72
CA SER A 381 9.89 -14.48 -20.94
C SER A 381 11.08 -14.86 -20.05
N ILE A 382 10.77 -15.58 -18.96
CA ILE A 382 11.73 -16.17 -18.03
C ILE A 382 11.34 -17.63 -17.84
N THR A 383 12.22 -18.55 -18.26
CA THR A 383 12.12 -19.98 -17.93
C THR A 383 13.03 -20.27 -16.74
N VAL A 384 12.50 -20.93 -15.72
CA VAL A 384 13.27 -21.35 -14.54
C VAL A 384 13.05 -22.83 -14.26
N THR A 385 14.10 -23.56 -13.91
CA THR A 385 14.06 -24.96 -13.44
C THR A 385 14.70 -25.08 -12.06
N TRP A 386 14.24 -26.06 -11.29
CA TRP A 386 14.76 -26.36 -9.95
C TRP A 386 14.73 -27.85 -9.66
N LYS A 387 15.49 -28.24 -8.65
CA LYS A 387 15.54 -29.57 -8.05
C LYS A 387 14.91 -29.51 -6.65
N ALA A 388 14.40 -30.65 -6.20
CA ALA A 388 13.92 -30.83 -4.84
C ALA A 388 15.04 -30.55 -3.81
N PRO A 389 14.71 -30.22 -2.56
CA PRO A 389 15.66 -30.08 -1.47
C PRO A 389 16.53 -31.34 -1.29
N THR A 390 17.80 -31.14 -0.94
CA THR A 390 18.73 -32.23 -0.62
C THR A 390 18.58 -32.76 0.80
N GLU A 391 18.07 -31.94 1.72
CA GLU A 391 17.72 -32.35 3.08
C GLU A 391 16.26 -32.84 3.09
N PRO A 392 16.01 -34.10 3.49
CA PRO A 392 14.68 -34.68 3.41
C PRO A 392 13.93 -34.40 4.72
N THR A 393 13.04 -33.40 4.69
CA THR A 393 12.27 -32.94 5.85
C THR A 393 10.76 -32.98 5.55
N GLY A 394 10.24 -34.19 5.29
CA GLY A 394 8.81 -34.44 5.05
C GLY A 394 8.40 -34.53 3.58
N ALA A 395 7.17 -35.04 3.35
CA ALA A 395 6.63 -35.25 2.01
C ALA A 395 6.22 -33.92 1.33
N ILE A 396 6.94 -33.54 0.28
CA ILE A 396 6.66 -32.33 -0.52
C ILE A 396 5.31 -32.46 -1.22
N GLN A 397 4.39 -31.55 -0.92
CA GLN A 397 3.10 -31.41 -1.60
C GLN A 397 3.21 -30.54 -2.85
N GLY A 398 4.12 -29.56 -2.83
CA GLY A 398 4.39 -28.72 -3.97
C GLY A 398 5.43 -27.63 -3.72
N TYR A 399 5.48 -26.69 -4.67
CA TYR A 399 6.35 -25.52 -4.62
C TYR A 399 5.53 -24.23 -4.75
N GLU A 400 6.06 -23.15 -4.19
CA GLU A 400 5.57 -21.79 -4.42
C GLU A 400 6.69 -20.96 -5.04
N LEU A 401 6.48 -20.48 -6.26
CA LEU A 401 7.38 -19.61 -6.99
C LEU A 401 6.79 -18.21 -7.07
N THR A 402 7.49 -17.21 -6.53
CA THR A 402 7.17 -15.80 -6.63
C THR A 402 8.18 -15.09 -7.54
N ILE A 403 7.66 -14.35 -8.52
CA ILE A 403 8.43 -13.61 -9.52
C ILE A 403 8.21 -12.12 -9.23
N LEU A 404 9.30 -11.42 -8.90
CA LEU A 404 9.30 -10.03 -8.44
C LEU A 404 9.99 -9.12 -9.47
N PRO A 405 9.28 -8.26 -10.22
CA PRO A 405 9.93 -7.21 -11.00
C PRO A 405 10.68 -6.26 -10.05
N LYS A 406 11.95 -5.94 -10.34
CA LYS A 406 12.78 -5.06 -9.52
C LYS A 406 13.02 -3.70 -10.16
N SER A 407 13.57 -3.70 -11.37
CA SER A 407 13.81 -2.48 -12.12
C SER A 407 14.08 -2.76 -13.60
N PRO A 408 13.73 -1.83 -14.49
CA PRO A 408 14.33 -1.78 -15.81
C PRO A 408 15.84 -1.56 -15.68
N LEU A 409 16.58 -2.15 -16.60
CA LEU A 409 18.02 -2.03 -16.76
C LEU A 409 18.41 -0.77 -17.58
N TYR A 410 17.41 0.00 -18.04
CA TYR A 410 17.56 1.31 -18.67
C TYR A 410 17.21 2.45 -17.68
N PRO A 411 17.68 3.70 -17.90
CA PRO A 411 17.34 4.84 -17.06
C PRO A 411 15.83 5.10 -16.99
N LYS A 412 15.28 5.15 -15.76
CA LYS A 412 13.86 5.45 -15.52
C LYS A 412 13.56 6.91 -15.85
N TRP A 413 12.48 7.14 -16.59
CA TRP A 413 11.95 8.49 -16.77
C TRP A 413 11.18 8.96 -15.53
N ARG A 414 11.19 10.27 -15.27
CA ARG A 414 10.36 10.88 -14.23
C ARG A 414 8.87 10.70 -14.61
N ASP A 415 8.06 10.45 -13.60
CA ASP A 415 6.59 10.29 -13.70
C ASP A 415 6.09 9.16 -14.61
N CYS A 416 6.93 8.16 -14.90
CA CYS A 416 6.50 6.93 -15.56
C CYS A 416 6.08 5.87 -14.53
N TYR A 417 4.87 5.31 -14.68
CA TYR A 417 4.44 4.16 -13.91
C TYR A 417 5.12 2.90 -14.47
N TYR A 418 5.92 2.25 -13.62
CA TYR A 418 6.47 0.91 -13.88
C TYR A 418 5.71 -0.07 -13.01
N ASP A 419 5.29 -1.20 -13.57
CA ASP A 419 4.60 -2.24 -12.81
C ASP A 419 5.60 -3.08 -12.00
N TYR A 420 5.38 -3.14 -10.68
CA TYR A 420 6.16 -3.93 -9.73
C TYR A 420 5.30 -5.05 -9.10
N GLU A 421 4.14 -5.38 -9.66
CA GLU A 421 3.29 -6.45 -9.16
C GLU A 421 4.00 -7.81 -9.17
N SER A 422 4.14 -8.40 -7.98
CA SER A 422 4.65 -9.75 -7.77
C SER A 422 3.67 -10.80 -8.33
N ARG A 423 4.17 -11.75 -9.12
CA ARG A 423 3.41 -12.93 -9.58
C ARG A 423 3.80 -14.16 -8.74
N THR A 424 2.90 -14.63 -7.88
CA THR A 424 3.07 -15.87 -7.10
C THR A 424 2.27 -17.01 -7.72
N VAL A 425 2.94 -18.13 -7.97
CA VAL A 425 2.39 -19.35 -8.59
C VAL A 425 2.62 -20.53 -7.64
N VAL A 426 1.56 -21.27 -7.35
CA VAL A 426 1.62 -22.54 -6.61
C VAL A 426 1.66 -23.68 -7.62
N LEU A 427 2.58 -24.61 -7.41
CA LEU A 427 2.96 -25.68 -8.31
C LEU A 427 2.89 -27.02 -7.56
N SER A 428 2.74 -28.12 -8.29
CA SER A 428 2.67 -29.48 -7.74
C SER A 428 4.06 -30.02 -7.38
N ALA A 429 4.12 -31.09 -6.57
CA ALA A 429 5.38 -31.75 -6.20
C ALA A 429 6.21 -32.26 -7.40
N ASN A 430 5.55 -32.56 -8.53
CA ASN A 430 6.20 -33.04 -9.75
C ASN A 430 6.71 -31.92 -10.65
N ASP A 431 6.29 -30.67 -10.41
CA ASP A 431 6.73 -29.53 -11.21
C ASP A 431 8.15 -29.12 -10.83
N THR A 432 9.04 -29.14 -11.82
CA THR A 432 10.47 -28.79 -11.71
C THR A 432 10.88 -27.69 -12.70
N ARG A 433 9.89 -27.14 -13.43
CA ARG A 433 10.07 -26.11 -14.44
C ARG A 433 8.84 -25.19 -14.51
N TYR A 434 9.08 -23.90 -14.62
CA TYR A 434 8.04 -22.90 -14.90
C TYR A 434 8.49 -21.95 -16.02
N ILE A 435 7.54 -21.43 -16.80
CA ILE A 435 7.78 -20.44 -17.85
C ILE A 435 6.84 -19.26 -17.61
N PHE A 436 7.42 -18.11 -17.30
CA PHE A 436 6.73 -16.84 -17.20
C PHE A 436 6.82 -16.11 -18.54
N THR A 437 5.69 -15.68 -19.11
CA THR A 437 5.60 -15.08 -20.46
C THR A 437 5.10 -13.64 -20.48
N GLU A 438 4.93 -13.01 -19.31
CA GLU A 438 4.49 -11.62 -19.15
C GLU A 438 5.65 -10.72 -18.68
N ALA A 439 6.89 -11.05 -19.02
CA ALA A 439 8.05 -10.29 -18.54
C ALA A 439 8.24 -8.99 -19.34
N PHE A 440 8.69 -7.93 -18.66
CA PHE A 440 9.09 -6.68 -19.30
C PHE A 440 10.48 -6.83 -19.94
N PRO A 441 10.73 -6.24 -21.13
CA PRO A 441 12.04 -6.21 -21.76
C PRO A 441 13.05 -5.41 -20.96
N TYR A 442 14.32 -5.84 -21.04
CA TYR A 442 15.47 -5.19 -20.42
C TYR A 442 15.22 -4.86 -18.94
N TYR A 443 14.85 -5.88 -18.16
CA TYR A 443 14.32 -5.73 -16.82
C TYR A 443 14.90 -6.81 -15.88
N GLU A 444 15.19 -6.42 -14.65
CA GLU A 444 15.66 -7.29 -13.57
C GLU A 444 14.49 -7.86 -12.78
N TYR A 445 14.52 -9.17 -12.56
CA TYR A 445 13.54 -9.90 -11.75
C TYR A 445 14.24 -10.67 -10.63
N HIS A 446 13.68 -10.65 -9.43
CA HIS A 446 14.02 -11.61 -8.37
C HIS A 446 13.00 -12.74 -8.35
N LEU A 447 13.49 -13.96 -8.51
CA LEU A 447 12.76 -15.21 -8.39
C LEU A 447 12.95 -15.72 -6.96
N VAL A 448 11.85 -16.07 -6.31
CA VAL A 448 11.82 -16.57 -4.93
C VAL A 448 11.03 -17.88 -4.91
N LEU A 449 11.68 -18.98 -4.54
CA LEU A 449 11.09 -20.31 -4.56
C LEU A 449 11.12 -20.92 -3.15
N ARG A 450 10.08 -21.66 -2.77
CA ARG A 450 10.08 -22.54 -1.59
C ARG A 450 9.26 -23.80 -1.84
N ALA A 451 9.54 -24.86 -1.09
CA ALA A 451 8.72 -26.07 -1.06
C ALA A 451 7.70 -26.00 0.10
N TYR A 452 6.63 -26.78 0.06
CA TYR A 452 5.69 -26.93 1.17
C TYR A 452 5.20 -28.37 1.34
N SER A 453 4.92 -28.75 2.60
CA SER A 453 4.39 -30.05 3.02
C SER A 453 2.96 -29.88 3.57
N THR A 454 2.45 -30.95 4.21
CA THR A 454 1.22 -30.94 5.01
C THR A 454 1.34 -30.10 6.29
N THR A 455 2.54 -29.92 6.83
CA THR A 455 2.77 -29.23 8.12
C THR A 455 3.17 -27.77 7.95
N GLY A 456 3.72 -27.38 6.80
CA GLY A 456 3.91 -25.96 6.49
C GLY A 456 4.76 -25.67 5.26
N TYR A 457 5.14 -24.40 5.17
CA TYR A 457 6.02 -23.90 4.12
C TYR A 457 7.48 -23.94 4.57
N GLY A 458 8.33 -24.48 3.72
CA GLY A 458 9.78 -24.46 3.87
C GLY A 458 10.41 -23.10 3.62
N ASP A 459 11.73 -23.06 3.81
CA ASP A 459 12.56 -21.89 3.59
C ASP A 459 12.59 -21.43 2.12
N TYR A 460 12.83 -20.13 1.94
CA TYR A 460 13.02 -19.50 0.63
C TYR A 460 14.44 -19.67 0.06
N VAL A 461 14.51 -19.85 -1.26
CA VAL A 461 15.71 -19.66 -2.09
C VAL A 461 15.49 -18.52 -3.08
N TYR A 462 16.55 -17.77 -3.40
CA TYR A 462 16.50 -16.55 -4.21
C TYR A 462 17.39 -16.68 -5.45
N LEU A 463 16.96 -16.08 -6.57
CA LEU A 463 17.76 -15.96 -7.80
C LEU A 463 17.39 -14.67 -8.56
N THR A 464 18.37 -13.99 -9.15
CA THR A 464 18.14 -12.82 -10.02
C THR A 464 18.20 -13.23 -11.48
N ALA A 465 17.26 -12.73 -12.29
CA ALA A 465 17.12 -13.04 -13.71
C ALA A 465 16.85 -11.76 -14.53
N ASN A 466 17.61 -11.55 -15.60
CA ASN A 466 17.54 -10.35 -16.44
C ASN A 466 16.99 -10.68 -17.83
N THR A 467 15.94 -9.98 -18.25
CA THR A 467 15.37 -10.10 -19.61
C THR A 467 16.19 -9.32 -20.63
N LYS A 468 16.05 -9.71 -21.90
CA LYS A 468 16.79 -9.13 -23.04
C LYS A 468 16.11 -7.85 -23.54
N PRO A 469 16.80 -6.98 -24.29
CA PRO A 469 16.19 -5.82 -24.91
C PRO A 469 15.22 -6.22 -26.04
N SER A 470 14.26 -5.36 -26.36
CA SER A 470 13.35 -5.46 -27.51
C SER A 470 13.17 -4.11 -28.20
N ALA A 471 12.33 -4.03 -29.24
CA ALA A 471 11.94 -2.74 -29.81
C ALA A 471 11.28 -1.83 -28.75
N PRO A 472 11.44 -0.48 -28.82
CA PRO A 472 10.72 0.46 -27.96
C PRO A 472 9.20 0.36 -28.14
N ASP A 473 8.44 0.56 -27.07
CA ASP A 473 6.99 0.75 -27.18
C ASP A 473 6.66 2.16 -27.72
N ASP A 474 5.40 2.38 -28.12
CA ASP A 474 4.93 3.67 -28.63
C ASP A 474 4.98 4.80 -27.59
N ILE A 475 5.16 6.03 -28.08
CA ILE A 475 5.39 7.22 -27.26
C ILE A 475 4.10 7.66 -26.57
N GLN A 476 4.21 7.95 -25.26
CA GLN A 476 3.07 8.25 -24.38
C GLN A 476 3.18 9.68 -23.83
N ASP A 477 2.08 10.16 -23.24
CA ASP A 477 1.97 11.47 -22.59
C ASP A 477 2.47 12.67 -23.44
N VAL A 478 2.22 12.66 -24.75
CA VAL A 478 2.58 13.80 -25.61
C VAL A 478 1.63 14.96 -25.35
N ASN A 479 2.18 16.06 -24.83
CA ASN A 479 1.45 17.28 -24.51
C ASN A 479 2.09 18.48 -25.22
N VAL A 480 1.27 19.31 -25.86
CA VAL A 480 1.71 20.51 -26.56
C VAL A 480 1.06 21.72 -25.92
N THR A 481 1.85 22.52 -25.23
CA THR A 481 1.37 23.78 -24.66
C THR A 481 1.67 24.92 -25.64
N VAL A 482 0.62 25.36 -26.34
CA VAL A 482 0.69 26.52 -27.25
C VAL A 482 0.56 27.79 -26.42
N ILE A 483 1.59 28.63 -26.44
CA ILE A 483 1.66 29.89 -25.70
C ILE A 483 1.21 31.02 -26.64
N PRO A 484 0.14 31.76 -26.32
CA PRO A 484 -0.35 32.85 -27.16
C PRO A 484 0.61 34.05 -27.17
N PRO A 485 0.66 34.82 -28.26
CA PRO A 485 1.51 36.00 -28.35
C PRO A 485 1.10 37.09 -27.36
N THR A 486 2.08 37.73 -26.74
CA THR A 486 1.89 38.73 -25.68
C THR A 486 2.19 40.16 -26.13
N GLN A 487 2.73 40.32 -27.35
CA GLN A 487 3.15 41.61 -27.90
C GLN A 487 2.82 41.68 -29.41
N VAL A 488 2.91 42.88 -29.98
CA VAL A 488 2.57 43.12 -31.40
C VAL A 488 3.55 42.42 -32.34
N ASP A 489 4.83 42.32 -32.00
CA ASP A 489 5.79 41.50 -32.76
C ASP A 489 5.60 40.02 -32.38
N TYR A 490 5.03 39.22 -33.28
CA TYR A 490 4.55 37.87 -32.98
C TYR A 490 5.61 37.00 -32.27
N ASN A 491 5.31 36.60 -31.03
CA ASN A 491 6.18 35.81 -30.16
C ASN A 491 5.50 34.53 -29.64
N GLY A 492 4.52 33.99 -30.39
CA GLY A 492 3.89 32.72 -30.05
C GLY A 492 4.89 31.56 -30.12
N ASN A 493 4.85 30.67 -29.15
CA ASN A 493 5.76 29.54 -28.98
C ASN A 493 4.95 28.30 -28.57
N ALA A 494 5.37 27.09 -28.96
CA ALA A 494 4.84 25.84 -28.44
C ALA A 494 5.91 25.08 -27.67
N LYS A 495 5.60 24.59 -26.47
CA LYS A 495 6.43 23.61 -25.77
C LYS A 495 5.86 22.22 -26.02
N ILE A 496 6.67 21.34 -26.59
CA ILE A 496 6.34 19.94 -26.83
C ILE A 496 6.99 19.09 -25.73
N HIS A 497 6.16 18.47 -24.91
CA HIS A 497 6.53 17.48 -23.91
C HIS A 497 6.14 16.07 -24.39
N PHE A 498 6.97 15.06 -24.10
CA PHE A 498 6.66 13.67 -24.44
C PHE A 498 7.46 12.71 -23.56
N LYS A 499 6.93 11.50 -23.32
CA LYS A 499 7.61 10.47 -22.52
C LYS A 499 7.80 9.17 -23.30
N SER A 500 8.97 8.57 -23.17
CA SER A 500 9.23 7.18 -23.57
C SER A 500 9.45 6.33 -22.32
N CYS A 501 8.36 5.92 -21.68
CA CYS A 501 8.43 5.16 -20.42
C CYS A 501 9.05 3.76 -20.60
N TYR A 502 8.84 3.16 -21.78
CA TYR A 502 9.22 1.79 -22.12
C TYR A 502 10.12 1.74 -23.37
N PRO A 503 11.37 2.23 -23.29
CA PRO A 503 12.34 2.17 -24.39
C PRO A 503 12.86 0.74 -24.65
N ASN A 504 12.60 -0.20 -23.74
CA ASN A 504 12.90 -1.63 -23.85
C ASN A 504 14.39 -1.97 -24.13
N GLY A 505 15.28 -1.05 -23.80
CA GLY A 505 16.73 -1.09 -24.01
C GLY A 505 17.34 0.30 -23.77
N ASN A 506 18.65 0.46 -23.90
CA ASN A 506 19.25 1.79 -23.81
C ASN A 506 18.85 2.66 -25.01
N LEU A 507 18.35 3.86 -24.71
CA LEU A 507 18.01 4.88 -25.71
C LEU A 507 19.27 5.39 -26.41
N THR A 508 19.23 5.49 -27.74
CA THR A 508 20.37 5.94 -28.55
C THR A 508 20.11 7.27 -29.24
N VAL A 509 18.92 7.48 -29.83
CA VAL A 509 18.56 8.75 -30.51
C VAL A 509 17.06 9.05 -30.37
N ARG A 510 16.72 10.35 -30.30
CA ARG A 510 15.35 10.86 -30.46
C ARG A 510 15.32 11.87 -31.60
N TYR A 511 14.39 11.69 -32.54
CA TYR A 511 14.17 12.62 -33.65
C TYR A 511 12.80 13.27 -33.53
N LEU A 512 12.70 14.57 -33.82
CA LEU A 512 11.46 15.29 -34.01
C LEU A 512 11.45 15.91 -35.41
N THR A 513 10.58 15.40 -36.28
CA THR A 513 10.34 16.01 -37.59
C THR A 513 9.09 16.87 -37.51
N ILE A 514 9.22 18.18 -37.78
CA ILE A 514 8.13 19.14 -37.81
C ILE A 514 7.86 19.51 -39.27
N SER A 515 6.59 19.48 -39.68
CA SER A 515 6.08 20.17 -40.86
C SER A 515 5.10 21.27 -40.44
N ARG A 516 4.98 22.30 -41.27
CA ARG A 516 4.01 23.38 -41.09
C ARG A 516 3.28 23.60 -42.40
N THR A 517 1.98 23.79 -42.33
CA THR A 517 1.14 24.13 -43.47
C THR A 517 0.40 25.44 -43.20
N TRP A 518 0.40 26.29 -44.22
CA TRP A 518 -0.59 27.36 -44.34
C TRP A 518 -1.69 26.87 -45.30
N PRO A 519 -2.91 27.44 -45.29
CA PRO A 519 -3.97 27.02 -46.21
C PRO A 519 -3.62 27.06 -47.72
N HIS A 520 -2.49 27.68 -48.12
CA HIS A 520 -2.07 27.89 -49.50
C HIS A 520 -0.55 27.80 -49.77
N ASP A 521 0.26 27.10 -48.95
CA ASP A 521 1.73 27.05 -49.15
C ASP A 521 2.36 25.68 -48.82
N ASP A 522 3.53 25.38 -49.40
CA ASP A 522 4.18 24.05 -49.41
C ASP A 522 4.75 23.60 -48.04
N ASP A 523 4.75 22.27 -47.80
CA ASP A 523 5.26 21.61 -46.59
C ASP A 523 6.78 21.89 -46.38
N MET A 524 7.13 22.70 -45.39
CA MET A 524 8.51 22.85 -44.94
C MET A 524 8.82 21.87 -43.81
N ASN A 525 9.53 20.78 -44.13
CA ASN A 525 9.97 19.76 -43.18
C ASN A 525 11.33 20.12 -42.53
N GLN A 526 11.42 20.06 -41.20
CA GLN A 526 12.68 20.13 -40.46
C GLN A 526 12.77 19.00 -39.44
N THR A 527 13.89 18.28 -39.42
CA THR A 527 14.17 17.24 -38.42
C THR A 527 15.22 17.74 -37.43
N HIS A 528 14.88 17.66 -36.15
CA HIS A 528 15.72 18.05 -35.01
C HIS A 528 16.04 16.81 -34.17
N ILE A 529 17.23 16.78 -33.57
CA ILE A 529 17.59 15.78 -32.55
C ILE A 529 17.18 16.38 -31.20
N ILE A 530 16.54 15.58 -30.34
CA ILE A 530 16.07 16.04 -29.02
C ILE A 530 16.87 15.39 -27.90
N ASP A 531 17.71 16.19 -27.26
CA ASP A 531 18.37 15.84 -26.01
C ASP A 531 17.56 16.30 -24.78
N ASP A 532 16.84 17.43 -24.87
CA ASP A 532 16.08 18.07 -23.78
C ASP A 532 14.54 18.01 -23.93
N ASP A 533 13.83 17.85 -22.82
CA ASP A 533 12.35 17.97 -22.70
C ASP A 533 12.02 19.09 -21.69
N PRO A 534 11.21 20.11 -22.04
CA PRO A 534 10.50 20.31 -23.31
C PRO A 534 11.36 20.77 -24.48
N TYR A 535 10.88 20.47 -25.68
CA TYR A 535 11.34 21.14 -26.91
C TYR A 535 10.52 22.42 -27.14
N ASP A 536 11.20 23.58 -27.21
CA ASP A 536 10.63 24.89 -27.52
C ASP A 536 10.59 25.15 -29.04
N LEU A 537 9.41 25.51 -29.58
CA LEU A 537 9.18 25.73 -31.01
C LEU A 537 8.54 27.11 -31.27
N ASN A 538 9.33 28.04 -31.80
CA ASN A 538 8.84 29.34 -32.27
C ASN A 538 7.81 29.16 -33.41
N LEU A 539 6.62 29.75 -33.22
CA LEU A 539 5.50 29.60 -34.14
C LEU A 539 5.44 30.72 -35.18
N GLN A 540 4.52 30.58 -36.13
CA GLN A 540 4.07 31.63 -37.04
C GLN A 540 2.55 31.81 -36.86
N PRO A 541 2.01 33.03 -36.97
CA PRO A 541 0.61 33.30 -36.67
C PRO A 541 -0.34 32.54 -37.58
N GLY A 542 -1.28 31.78 -37.00
CA GLY A 542 -2.33 31.07 -37.74
C GLY A 542 -1.86 29.89 -38.62
N TYR A 543 -0.67 29.33 -38.37
CA TYR A 543 -0.21 28.12 -39.07
C TYR A 543 -0.71 26.84 -38.38
N HIS A 544 -0.98 25.81 -39.18
CA HIS A 544 -1.18 24.45 -38.70
C HIS A 544 0.17 23.74 -38.65
N TYR A 545 0.46 23.08 -37.53
CA TYR A 545 1.70 22.35 -37.31
C TYR A 545 1.42 20.86 -37.19
N ARG A 546 2.26 20.06 -37.84
CA ARG A 546 2.27 18.61 -37.71
C ARG A 546 3.67 18.18 -37.31
N PHE A 547 3.79 17.26 -36.38
CA PHE A 547 5.10 16.73 -36.01
C PHE A 547 5.08 15.23 -35.77
N MET A 548 6.26 14.63 -35.87
CA MET A 548 6.52 13.21 -35.72
C MET A 548 7.67 13.02 -34.75
N ILE A 549 7.46 12.24 -33.69
CA ILE A 549 8.53 11.85 -32.76
C ILE A 549 8.94 10.42 -33.10
N THR A 550 10.24 10.18 -33.23
CA THR A 550 10.85 8.86 -33.42
C THR A 550 11.82 8.57 -32.28
N VAL A 551 11.71 7.40 -31.68
CA VAL A 551 12.59 6.93 -30.60
C VAL A 551 13.33 5.67 -31.03
N GLU A 552 14.64 5.64 -30.83
CA GLU A 552 15.53 4.52 -31.19
C GLU A 552 16.32 4.01 -29.97
N ASN A 553 16.58 2.71 -29.92
CA ASN A 553 17.39 2.07 -28.88
C ASN A 553 18.59 1.29 -29.45
N GLU A 554 19.35 0.62 -28.58
CA GLU A 554 20.56 -0.14 -28.90
C GLU A 554 20.39 -1.27 -29.93
N LEU A 555 19.16 -1.68 -30.25
CA LEU A 555 18.84 -2.65 -31.31
C LEU A 555 18.51 -1.99 -32.67
N SER A 556 18.71 -0.68 -32.81
CA SER A 556 18.26 0.14 -33.97
C SER A 556 16.77 -0.01 -34.31
N SER A 557 15.98 -0.45 -33.33
CA SER A 557 14.53 -0.59 -33.45
C SER A 557 13.87 0.75 -33.15
N LYS A 558 12.90 1.15 -33.99
CA LYS A 558 12.28 2.48 -33.96
C LYS A 558 10.77 2.40 -33.74
N SER A 559 10.24 3.15 -32.78
CA SER A 559 8.82 3.53 -32.75
C SER A 559 8.67 4.96 -33.27
N THR A 560 7.52 5.30 -33.85
CA THR A 560 7.27 6.58 -34.53
C THR A 560 5.79 6.94 -34.53
N THR A 561 5.45 8.14 -34.06
CA THR A 561 4.05 8.59 -33.89
C THR A 561 3.86 10.03 -34.34
N TRP A 562 2.69 10.35 -34.91
CA TRP A 562 2.34 11.65 -35.48
C TRP A 562 1.34 12.43 -34.61
N TYR A 563 1.53 13.76 -34.54
CA TYR A 563 0.70 14.69 -33.77
C TYR A 563 0.48 16.00 -34.55
N THR A 564 -0.54 16.78 -34.17
CA THR A 564 -0.90 18.05 -34.83
C THR A 564 -1.41 19.09 -33.82
N PHE A 565 -1.12 20.37 -34.06
CA PHE A 565 -1.67 21.50 -33.29
C PHE A 565 -1.75 22.76 -34.16
N GLU A 566 -2.41 23.81 -33.65
CA GLU A 566 -2.61 25.07 -34.36
C GLU A 566 -1.99 26.23 -33.57
N ALA A 567 -1.38 27.19 -34.27
CA ALA A 567 -0.84 28.39 -33.68
C ALA A 567 -1.88 29.52 -33.64
N PHE A 568 -1.99 30.22 -32.50
CA PHE A 568 -2.82 31.41 -32.37
C PHE A 568 -2.50 32.45 -33.46
N CYS A 569 -3.49 33.22 -33.89
CA CYS A 569 -3.25 34.48 -34.57
C CYS A 569 -2.63 35.50 -33.61
N GLY A 570 -1.89 36.46 -34.16
CA GLY A 570 -1.29 37.56 -33.42
C GLY A 570 -2.24 38.72 -33.13
N ILE A 571 -1.76 39.64 -32.30
CA ILE A 571 -2.43 40.90 -31.99
C ILE A 571 -2.48 41.78 -33.27
N PRO A 572 -3.63 42.34 -33.67
CA PRO A 572 -3.73 43.16 -34.87
C PRO A 572 -2.68 44.28 -34.96
N VAL A 573 -2.07 44.46 -36.13
CA VAL A 573 -1.12 45.55 -36.39
C VAL A 573 -1.88 46.75 -36.97
N VAL A 574 -1.91 47.85 -36.21
CA VAL A 574 -2.65 49.07 -36.56
C VAL A 574 -1.74 50.14 -37.16
N SER A 575 -2.28 50.97 -38.07
CA SER A 575 -1.61 52.15 -38.62
C SER A 575 -2.52 53.37 -38.49
N ASN A 576 -1.95 54.47 -38.00
CA ASN A 576 -2.69 55.69 -37.65
C ASN A 576 -3.31 56.41 -38.86
N SER A 577 -2.84 56.13 -40.08
CA SER A 577 -3.30 56.74 -41.34
C SER A 577 -4.52 56.04 -41.96
N MET A 578 -5.11 55.02 -41.31
CA MET A 578 -6.20 54.22 -41.88
C MET A 578 -7.53 54.99 -42.07
N VAL A 579 -7.73 56.09 -41.34
CA VAL A 579 -9.05 56.73 -41.17
C VAL A 579 -9.06 58.18 -41.65
N VAL A 580 -10.03 58.55 -42.50
CA VAL A 580 -10.31 59.93 -42.90
C VAL A 580 -11.74 60.29 -42.49
N VAL A 581 -11.93 61.37 -41.72
CA VAL A 581 -13.24 61.85 -41.26
C VAL A 581 -13.62 63.15 -41.97
N ARG A 582 -14.88 63.28 -42.41
CA ARG A 582 -15.46 64.51 -42.97
C ARG A 582 -16.71 64.89 -42.20
N GLU A 583 -16.69 66.09 -41.62
CA GLU A 583 -17.68 66.55 -40.65
C GLU A 583 -18.90 67.21 -41.32
N ARG A 584 -20.09 67.01 -40.74
CA ARG A 584 -21.33 67.74 -41.05
C ARG A 584 -21.96 68.25 -39.76
N SER A 585 -23.18 68.80 -39.84
CA SER A 585 -23.89 69.32 -38.66
C SER A 585 -24.41 68.23 -37.71
N THR A 586 -24.86 67.10 -38.24
CA THR A 586 -25.47 65.99 -37.46
C THR A 586 -24.91 64.61 -37.84
N GLU A 587 -23.90 64.59 -38.71
CA GLU A 587 -23.31 63.38 -39.31
C GLU A 587 -21.79 63.55 -39.43
N ALA A 588 -21.07 62.45 -39.63
CA ALA A 588 -19.68 62.46 -40.11
C ALA A 588 -19.44 61.27 -41.06
N GLU A 589 -18.82 61.51 -42.23
CA GLU A 589 -18.41 60.46 -43.16
C GLU A 589 -17.01 59.97 -42.78
N VAL A 590 -16.87 58.68 -42.48
CA VAL A 590 -15.61 57.99 -42.16
C VAL A 590 -15.20 57.14 -43.35
N THR A 591 -13.98 57.33 -43.85
CA THR A 591 -13.36 56.46 -44.86
C THR A 591 -12.26 55.62 -44.21
N LEU A 592 -12.37 54.31 -44.32
CA LEU A 592 -11.33 53.33 -43.99
C LEU A 592 -10.58 52.93 -45.25
N ILE A 593 -9.26 52.75 -45.16
CA ILE A 593 -8.39 52.42 -46.31
C ILE A 593 -7.70 51.07 -46.08
N LYS A 594 -7.96 50.08 -46.95
CA LYS A 594 -7.42 48.69 -46.83
C LYS A 594 -5.89 48.65 -46.90
N GLY A 595 -5.27 49.56 -47.67
CA GLY A 595 -3.81 49.63 -47.83
C GLY A 595 -3.01 49.95 -46.55
N TYR A 596 -3.68 50.31 -45.45
CA TYR A 596 -3.05 50.52 -44.13
C TYR A 596 -3.38 49.41 -43.12
N LEU A 597 -4.11 48.36 -43.51
CA LEU A 597 -4.26 47.14 -42.70
C LEU A 597 -3.05 46.24 -42.91
N ASN A 598 -2.35 45.91 -41.83
CA ASN A 598 -1.25 44.96 -41.85
C ASN A 598 -1.70 43.61 -41.24
N GLU A 599 -1.75 42.58 -42.09
CA GLU A 599 -2.20 41.22 -41.79
C GLU A 599 -1.04 40.25 -41.51
N SER A 600 0.17 40.76 -41.26
CA SER A 600 1.36 39.95 -40.86
C SER A 600 1.14 39.09 -39.61
N ASN A 601 0.19 39.47 -38.76
CA ASN A 601 -0.20 38.74 -37.55
C ASN A 601 -1.45 37.87 -37.73
N GLY A 602 -1.92 37.66 -38.97
CA GLY A 602 -3.16 36.97 -39.27
C GLY A 602 -4.20 37.88 -39.92
N GLU A 603 -5.20 37.28 -40.56
CA GLU A 603 -6.24 37.98 -41.30
C GLU A 603 -7.13 38.83 -40.37
N ILE A 604 -7.44 40.06 -40.77
CA ILE A 604 -8.38 40.91 -40.03
C ILE A 604 -9.80 40.49 -40.40
N LEU A 605 -10.39 39.64 -39.56
CA LEU A 605 -11.73 39.10 -39.75
C LEU A 605 -12.80 40.17 -39.55
N TYR A 606 -12.63 41.04 -38.56
CA TYR A 606 -13.64 42.03 -38.18
C TYR A 606 -13.07 43.41 -37.85
N ILE A 607 -13.92 44.43 -38.01
CA ILE A 607 -13.65 45.83 -37.65
C ILE A 607 -14.85 46.35 -36.86
N SER A 608 -14.58 47.05 -35.76
CA SER A 608 -15.59 47.79 -35.01
C SER A 608 -15.27 49.28 -35.01
N LEU A 609 -16.28 50.11 -35.24
CA LEU A 609 -16.20 51.55 -35.02
C LEU A 609 -16.89 51.87 -33.69
N ILE A 610 -16.16 52.51 -32.79
CA ILE A 610 -16.60 52.88 -31.44
C ILE A 610 -16.54 54.40 -31.32
N LEU A 611 -17.63 55.01 -30.85
CA LEU A 611 -17.75 56.46 -30.71
C LEU A 611 -17.77 56.84 -29.24
N SER A 612 -16.97 57.86 -28.88
CA SER A 612 -16.95 58.48 -27.56
C SER A 612 -17.15 60.00 -27.61
N ASP A 613 -17.59 60.59 -26.51
CA ASP A 613 -17.51 62.03 -26.25
C ASP A 613 -16.36 62.45 -25.31
N GLU A 614 -15.55 61.49 -24.82
CA GLU A 614 -14.32 61.75 -24.07
C GLU A 614 -13.10 61.08 -24.70
N ASN A 615 -11.90 61.59 -24.38
CA ASN A 615 -10.65 61.06 -24.92
C ASN A 615 -10.20 59.79 -24.17
N VAL A 616 -10.87 58.67 -24.43
CA VAL A 616 -10.47 57.35 -23.92
C VAL A 616 -9.19 56.90 -24.64
N THR A 617 -8.07 56.82 -23.94
CA THR A 617 -6.74 56.57 -24.54
C THR A 617 -6.70 55.26 -25.36
N GLY A 618 -6.30 55.35 -26.62
CA GLY A 618 -6.18 54.21 -27.54
C GLY A 618 -4.95 53.33 -27.28
N GLY A 619 -4.93 52.14 -27.89
CA GLY A 619 -3.81 51.18 -27.83
C GLY A 619 -4.09 49.87 -27.09
N TYR A 620 -5.16 49.77 -26.31
CA TYR A 620 -5.56 48.53 -25.64
C TYR A 620 -5.78 47.37 -26.63
N PHE A 621 -5.23 46.21 -26.29
CA PHE A 621 -5.50 44.93 -26.93
C PHE A 621 -5.85 43.88 -25.87
N SER A 622 -6.56 42.83 -26.27
CA SER A 622 -6.78 41.64 -25.44
C SER A 622 -7.07 40.45 -26.35
N GLN A 623 -6.89 39.24 -25.81
CA GLN A 623 -7.44 38.03 -26.41
C GLN A 623 -8.99 38.11 -26.39
N TRP A 624 -9.63 37.44 -27.34
CA TRP A 624 -11.08 37.20 -27.38
C TRP A 624 -11.35 35.80 -27.95
N ASP A 625 -12.55 35.27 -27.72
CA ASP A 625 -12.88 33.87 -28.03
C ASP A 625 -13.40 33.65 -29.47
N GLY A 626 -13.40 34.67 -30.32
CA GLY A 626 -13.96 34.64 -31.68
C GLY A 626 -15.50 34.55 -31.75
N THR A 627 -16.19 34.32 -30.64
CA THR A 627 -17.64 34.06 -30.57
C THR A 627 -18.44 35.23 -29.99
N HIS A 628 -17.91 35.93 -28.99
CA HIS A 628 -18.56 37.05 -28.32
C HIS A 628 -17.71 38.31 -28.44
N TRP A 629 -18.31 39.38 -28.98
CA TRP A 629 -17.60 40.64 -29.13
C TRP A 629 -17.34 41.28 -27.75
N PRO A 630 -16.08 41.66 -27.43
CA PRO A 630 -15.72 42.27 -26.16
C PRO A 630 -16.51 43.55 -25.91
N ALA A 631 -17.17 43.62 -24.76
CA ALA A 631 -18.01 44.75 -24.38
C ALA A 631 -17.26 46.09 -24.46
N VAL A 632 -18.01 47.16 -24.78
CA VAL A 632 -17.47 48.52 -24.87
C VAL A 632 -17.56 49.16 -23.49
N GLU A 633 -16.66 48.76 -22.60
CA GLU A 633 -16.66 49.19 -21.19
C GLU A 633 -15.79 50.44 -20.98
N ASN A 634 -16.37 51.48 -20.36
CA ASN A 634 -15.61 52.51 -19.66
C ASN A 634 -16.49 53.22 -18.59
N PRO A 635 -16.29 52.97 -17.29
CA PRO A 635 -17.09 53.59 -16.24
C PRO A 635 -16.70 55.05 -16.00
N GLY A 636 -17.54 55.98 -16.46
CA GLY A 636 -17.41 57.42 -16.19
C GLY A 636 -17.80 58.34 -17.35
N VAL A 637 -17.78 57.83 -18.58
CA VAL A 637 -17.99 58.60 -19.82
C VAL A 637 -19.48 58.71 -20.15
N SER A 638 -19.96 59.89 -20.59
CA SER A 638 -21.39 60.10 -20.91
C SER A 638 -21.88 59.44 -22.20
N MET A 639 -20.98 59.17 -23.15
CA MET A 639 -21.29 58.48 -24.41
C MET A 639 -20.09 57.61 -24.81
N TYR A 640 -20.23 56.28 -24.74
CA TYR A 640 -19.20 55.33 -25.19
C TYR A 640 -19.86 54.04 -25.70
N TYR A 641 -19.90 53.84 -27.03
CA TYR A 641 -20.55 52.66 -27.61
C TYR A 641 -20.13 52.37 -29.07
N GLN A 642 -20.38 51.15 -29.53
CA GLN A 642 -20.14 50.71 -30.91
C GLN A 642 -21.25 51.15 -31.88
N ILE A 643 -20.89 51.74 -33.02
CA ILE A 643 -21.84 52.21 -34.07
C ILE A 643 -22.04 51.21 -35.22
N THR A 644 -21.10 50.29 -35.43
CA THR A 644 -21.19 49.20 -36.42
C THR A 644 -21.93 47.98 -35.85
N ASN A 645 -22.45 47.12 -36.73
CA ASN A 645 -22.94 45.80 -36.32
C ASN A 645 -21.78 44.88 -35.97
N ASP A 646 -22.06 43.86 -35.15
CA ASP A 646 -21.14 42.74 -34.96
C ASP A 646 -20.96 41.99 -36.28
N GLY A 647 -19.77 41.43 -36.48
CA GLY A 647 -19.35 40.83 -37.74
C GLY A 647 -19.04 41.83 -38.87
N TRP A 648 -19.08 43.15 -38.65
CA TRP A 648 -18.83 44.13 -39.71
C TRP A 648 -17.37 44.09 -40.18
N ASN A 649 -17.17 43.83 -41.46
CA ASN A 649 -15.90 44.04 -42.14
C ASN A 649 -16.17 44.41 -43.61
N PRO A 650 -15.96 45.67 -44.01
CA PRO A 650 -16.20 46.09 -45.39
C PRO A 650 -15.15 45.54 -46.37
N PHE A 651 -14.08 44.93 -45.87
CA PHE A 651 -12.98 44.36 -46.64
C PHE A 651 -12.99 42.82 -46.64
N LEU A 652 -14.15 42.16 -46.57
CA LEU A 652 -14.26 40.72 -46.87
C LEU A 652 -14.41 40.44 -48.38
N VAL A 653 -14.96 41.38 -49.16
CA VAL A 653 -15.29 41.19 -50.59
C VAL A 653 -14.30 41.89 -51.54
N TRP A 654 -13.26 42.55 -51.00
CA TRP A 654 -12.32 43.37 -51.78
C TRP A 654 -11.57 42.59 -52.88
N LYS A 655 -11.25 41.30 -52.68
CA LYS A 655 -10.62 40.42 -53.68
C LYS A 655 -11.46 40.27 -54.96
N VAL A 656 -12.76 40.59 -54.92
CA VAL A 656 -13.69 40.51 -56.06
C VAL A 656 -14.05 41.90 -56.62
N LEU A 657 -14.09 42.94 -55.78
CA LEU A 657 -14.59 44.28 -56.15
C LEU A 657 -13.50 45.35 -56.35
N GLY A 658 -12.24 45.09 -55.95
CA GLY A 658 -11.12 46.02 -56.14
C GLY A 658 -11.19 47.33 -55.32
N THR A 659 -12.15 47.46 -54.40
CA THR A 659 -12.34 48.65 -53.57
C THR A 659 -11.30 48.74 -52.45
N SER A 660 -10.35 49.66 -52.59
CA SER A 660 -9.32 49.97 -51.58
C SER A 660 -9.82 50.86 -50.43
N GLU A 661 -10.97 51.51 -50.60
CA GLU A 661 -11.63 52.39 -49.62
C GLU A 661 -13.01 51.84 -49.25
N ALA A 662 -13.39 51.96 -47.97
CA ALA A 662 -14.73 51.70 -47.47
C ALA A 662 -15.26 52.91 -46.70
N ARG A 663 -16.52 53.30 -46.92
CA ARG A 663 -17.12 54.48 -46.28
C ARG A 663 -18.27 54.11 -45.34
N PHE A 664 -18.34 54.81 -44.22
CA PHE A 664 -19.38 54.66 -43.20
C PHE A 664 -19.84 56.04 -42.72
N THR A 665 -21.15 56.27 -42.64
CA THR A 665 -21.71 57.55 -42.16
C THR A 665 -22.11 57.42 -40.70
N ILE A 666 -21.37 58.06 -39.80
CA ILE A 666 -21.77 58.23 -38.40
C ILE A 666 -22.94 59.22 -38.35
N GLY A 667 -23.97 58.90 -37.58
CA GLY A 667 -25.12 59.78 -37.33
C GLY A 667 -26.28 59.67 -38.33
N SER A 668 -26.23 58.73 -39.27
CA SER A 668 -27.28 58.55 -40.29
C SER A 668 -28.62 58.05 -39.73
N GLY A 669 -28.62 57.37 -38.57
CA GLY A 669 -29.81 56.72 -38.01
C GLY A 669 -30.12 55.34 -38.62
N ASP A 670 -29.27 54.81 -39.52
CA ASP A 670 -29.50 53.53 -40.21
C ASP A 670 -29.47 52.30 -39.26
N ASN A 671 -28.97 52.47 -38.04
CA ASN A 671 -28.87 51.43 -37.03
C ASN A 671 -29.25 51.99 -35.64
N VAL A 672 -29.77 51.13 -34.75
CA VAL A 672 -30.23 51.45 -33.38
C VAL A 672 -29.16 52.20 -32.57
N HIS A 673 -27.89 51.88 -32.80
CA HIS A 673 -26.75 52.51 -32.14
C HIS A 673 -26.27 53.78 -32.87
N ASN A 674 -26.34 53.85 -34.21
CA ASN A 674 -25.79 54.93 -35.02
C ASN A 674 -26.70 56.20 -35.08
N LYS A 675 -27.03 56.75 -33.91
CA LYS A 675 -27.93 57.90 -33.74
C LYS A 675 -27.30 59.23 -34.21
N PRO A 676 -28.11 60.21 -34.69
CA PRO A 676 -27.64 61.52 -35.12
C PRO A 676 -26.75 62.24 -34.09
N LEU A 677 -25.68 62.85 -34.58
CA LEU A 677 -24.71 63.58 -33.77
C LEU A 677 -25.24 64.96 -33.36
N VAL A 678 -24.77 65.45 -32.21
CA VAL A 678 -25.10 66.79 -31.69
C VAL A 678 -24.29 67.84 -32.46
N PRO A 679 -24.90 68.90 -33.05
CA PRO A 679 -24.17 69.96 -33.73
C PRO A 679 -23.25 70.77 -32.80
N GLY A 680 -22.02 71.05 -33.25
CA GLY A 680 -21.00 71.76 -32.48
C GLY A 680 -20.32 70.93 -31.37
N LYS A 681 -20.65 69.63 -31.22
CA LYS A 681 -20.06 68.74 -30.22
C LYS A 681 -18.80 68.06 -30.76
N GLU A 682 -17.85 67.83 -29.86
CA GLU A 682 -16.62 67.10 -30.09
C GLU A 682 -16.80 65.60 -29.81
N TYR A 683 -16.16 64.78 -30.65
CA TYR A 683 -16.26 63.33 -30.62
C TYR A 683 -14.90 62.68 -30.88
N PHE A 684 -14.76 61.45 -30.38
CA PHE A 684 -13.57 60.63 -30.44
C PHE A 684 -13.96 59.27 -31.06
N LEU A 685 -13.37 58.95 -32.22
CA LEU A 685 -13.61 57.71 -32.94
C LEU A 685 -12.46 56.73 -32.67
N ILE A 686 -12.79 55.55 -32.18
CA ILE A 686 -11.87 54.43 -32.02
C ILE A 686 -12.22 53.38 -33.07
N VAL A 687 -11.21 52.93 -33.83
CA VAL A 687 -11.33 51.75 -34.70
C VAL A 687 -10.74 50.58 -33.94
N ARG A 688 -11.48 49.49 -33.80
CA ARG A 688 -11.00 48.24 -33.21
C ARG A 688 -10.89 47.19 -34.31
N LEU A 689 -9.71 46.58 -34.46
CA LEU A 689 -9.47 45.48 -35.39
C LEU A 689 -9.50 44.15 -34.63
N PHE A 690 -9.85 43.07 -35.33
CA PHE A 690 -9.91 41.71 -34.80
C PHE A 690 -9.23 40.72 -35.74
N THR A 691 -8.24 39.96 -35.24
CA THR A 691 -7.85 38.65 -35.78
C THR A 691 -8.74 37.56 -35.16
N ALA A 692 -8.51 36.28 -35.48
CA ALA A 692 -9.27 35.17 -34.88
C ALA A 692 -9.22 35.18 -33.34
N ASP A 693 -8.03 35.42 -32.76
CA ASP A 693 -7.78 35.25 -31.32
C ASP A 693 -7.60 36.57 -30.56
N PHE A 694 -7.28 37.68 -31.24
CA PHE A 694 -6.99 38.96 -30.59
C PHE A 694 -7.74 40.14 -31.21
N TYR A 695 -7.99 41.15 -30.38
CA TYR A 695 -8.44 42.46 -30.85
C TYR A 695 -7.53 43.58 -30.36
N ARG A 696 -7.49 44.69 -31.09
CA ARG A 696 -6.74 45.89 -30.71
C ARG A 696 -7.46 47.16 -31.16
N ASN A 697 -7.47 48.16 -30.28
CA ASN A 697 -7.91 49.51 -30.60
C ASN A 697 -6.78 50.30 -31.28
N CYS A 698 -7.05 50.91 -32.42
CA CYS A 698 -6.23 51.94 -33.06
C CYS A 698 -6.10 53.19 -32.18
N GLU A 699 -5.25 54.13 -32.59
CA GLU A 699 -5.27 55.49 -32.03
C GLU A 699 -6.61 56.20 -32.26
N VAL A 700 -6.92 57.13 -31.37
CA VAL A 700 -8.20 57.83 -31.29
C VAL A 700 -8.25 58.97 -32.29
N VAL A 701 -9.23 58.95 -33.20
CA VAL A 701 -9.44 60.00 -34.19
C VAL A 701 -10.45 61.03 -33.66
N ARG A 702 -9.96 62.23 -33.34
CA ARG A 702 -10.78 63.35 -32.85
C ARG A 702 -11.43 64.11 -34.00
N PHE A 703 -12.72 64.42 -33.89
CA PHE A 703 -13.46 65.27 -34.83
C PHE A 703 -14.54 66.10 -34.12
N ARG A 704 -15.06 67.16 -34.76
CA ARG A 704 -16.09 68.05 -34.21
C ARG A 704 -17.17 68.36 -35.24
N THR A 705 -18.44 68.18 -34.89
CA THR A 705 -19.54 68.49 -35.80
C THR A 705 -19.69 70.00 -36.02
N VAL A 706 -20.18 70.38 -37.20
CA VAL A 706 -20.40 71.79 -37.55
C VAL A 706 -21.54 72.37 -36.71
N ALA A 707 -21.33 73.55 -36.12
CA ALA A 707 -22.37 74.25 -35.37
C ALA A 707 -23.57 74.58 -36.28
N GLY A 708 -24.76 74.09 -35.92
CA GLY A 708 -25.96 74.29 -36.73
C GLY A 708 -26.46 75.73 -36.71
N TYR A 709 -26.77 76.29 -37.88
CA TYR A 709 -27.43 77.59 -38.03
C TYR A 709 -28.90 77.51 -37.58
N GLY A 710 -29.12 77.57 -36.26
CA GLY A 710 -30.45 77.53 -35.67
C GLY A 710 -31.30 78.79 -35.93
N LEU A 711 -32.62 78.57 -36.07
CA LEU A 711 -33.71 79.52 -35.79
C LEU A 711 -34.01 80.69 -36.75
N ALA A 712 -33.19 81.03 -37.76
CA ALA A 712 -33.50 82.16 -38.65
C ALA A 712 -34.63 81.89 -39.68
N SER A 713 -34.64 80.73 -40.34
CA SER A 713 -35.49 80.48 -41.52
C SER A 713 -36.97 80.27 -41.20
N GLY A 714 -37.29 79.53 -40.14
CA GLY A 714 -38.68 79.24 -39.75
C GLY A 714 -39.49 80.47 -39.34
N ILE A 715 -38.84 81.43 -38.66
CA ILE A 715 -39.48 82.69 -38.26
C ILE A 715 -39.72 83.59 -39.48
N ILE A 716 -38.77 83.67 -40.41
CA ILE A 716 -38.93 84.45 -41.65
C ILE A 716 -40.07 83.88 -42.51
N ILE A 717 -40.13 82.57 -42.70
CA ILE A 717 -41.22 81.91 -43.45
C ILE A 717 -42.56 82.09 -42.72
N GLY A 718 -42.60 81.94 -41.40
CA GLY A 718 -43.80 82.16 -40.59
C GLY A 718 -44.33 83.59 -40.67
N ILE A 719 -43.45 84.60 -40.65
CA ILE A 719 -43.83 86.02 -40.80
C ILE A 719 -44.32 86.29 -42.23
N VAL A 720 -43.62 85.81 -43.26
CA VAL A 720 -44.03 86.03 -44.67
C VAL A 720 -45.37 85.37 -44.98
N VAL A 721 -45.60 84.14 -44.53
CA VAL A 721 -46.89 83.44 -44.69
C VAL A 721 -47.98 84.09 -43.84
N GLY A 722 -47.68 84.45 -42.59
CA GLY A 722 -48.63 85.11 -41.69
C GLY A 722 -49.10 86.48 -42.19
N VAL A 723 -48.18 87.31 -42.70
CA VAL A 723 -48.50 88.62 -43.30
C VAL A 723 -49.28 88.43 -44.61
N SER A 724 -48.93 87.45 -45.45
CA SER A 724 -49.66 87.16 -46.69
C SER A 724 -51.09 86.65 -46.43
N LEU A 725 -51.29 85.82 -45.40
CA LEU A 725 -52.60 85.35 -44.97
C LEU A 725 -53.42 86.46 -44.29
N ALA A 726 -52.78 87.36 -43.53
CA ALA A 726 -53.47 88.51 -42.94
C ALA A 726 -53.95 89.51 -44.00
N ILE A 727 -53.12 89.84 -44.99
CA ILE A 727 -53.48 90.75 -46.09
C ILE A 727 -54.62 90.16 -46.94
N SER A 728 -54.57 88.86 -47.24
CA SER A 728 -55.65 88.18 -47.97
C SER A 728 -56.94 88.05 -47.15
N MET A 729 -56.87 87.78 -45.84
CA MET A 729 -58.05 87.85 -44.96
C MET A 729 -58.65 89.26 -44.92
N PHE A 730 -57.84 90.32 -44.76
CA PHE A 730 -58.35 91.69 -44.74
C PHE A 730 -59.00 92.09 -46.07
N ALA A 731 -58.44 91.67 -47.21
CA ALA A 731 -59.04 91.87 -48.52
C ALA A 731 -60.39 91.14 -48.67
N VAL A 732 -60.48 89.89 -48.19
CA VAL A 732 -61.71 89.08 -48.22
C VAL A 732 -62.77 89.60 -47.25
N ILE A 733 -62.40 89.99 -46.03
CA ILE A 733 -63.30 90.56 -45.02
C ILE A 733 -63.82 91.93 -45.48
N TYR A 734 -62.98 92.78 -46.08
CA TYR A 734 -63.41 94.04 -46.71
C TYR A 734 -64.43 93.82 -47.85
N PHE A 735 -64.28 92.74 -48.63
CA PHE A 735 -65.23 92.38 -49.68
C PHE A 735 -66.55 91.78 -49.13
N ILE A 736 -66.48 91.00 -48.06
CA ILE A 736 -67.65 90.38 -47.40
C ILE A 736 -68.46 91.44 -46.63
N MET A 737 -67.82 92.36 -45.92
CA MET A 737 -68.50 93.41 -45.15
C MET A 737 -69.20 94.47 -46.02
N LYS A 738 -68.98 94.49 -47.35
CA LYS A 738 -69.62 95.41 -48.29
C LYS A 738 -70.86 94.84 -49.01
N LYS A 739 -71.30 93.60 -48.70
CA LYS A 739 -72.40 92.95 -49.45
C LYS A 739 -73.40 92.16 -48.56
N LYS A 740 -74.40 92.89 -48.04
CA LYS A 740 -75.56 92.42 -47.25
C LYS A 740 -75.20 91.89 -45.84
N VAL A 741 -75.80 92.30 -44.72
CA VAL A 741 -77.11 92.97 -44.47
C VAL A 741 -78.30 92.24 -45.09
N THR A 742 -78.73 91.15 -44.44
CA THR A 742 -80.15 90.82 -44.13
C THR A 742 -80.27 89.52 -43.32
N ASN A 743 -81.03 89.59 -42.22
CA ASN A 743 -81.84 88.54 -41.55
C ASN A 743 -81.25 87.17 -41.12
N SER A 744 -81.01 87.08 -39.81
CA SER A 744 -81.73 86.21 -38.85
C SER A 744 -82.27 84.82 -39.26
N SER A 745 -81.72 83.82 -38.56
CA SER A 745 -82.43 82.89 -37.65
C SER A 745 -83.16 81.62 -38.16
N ILE A 746 -82.95 80.55 -37.37
CA ILE A 746 -83.81 79.38 -37.05
C ILE A 746 -83.37 77.97 -37.54
N ASP A 747 -83.11 77.15 -36.51
CA ASP A 747 -83.23 75.69 -36.36
C ASP A 747 -82.18 74.61 -36.76
N ARG A 748 -82.32 73.52 -35.98
CA ARG A 748 -81.58 72.24 -35.85
C ARG A 748 -81.85 71.29 -37.06
N PRO A 749 -81.44 69.99 -37.11
CA PRO A 749 -80.73 69.17 -36.11
C PRO A 749 -79.68 68.13 -36.63
N TYR A 750 -79.10 67.40 -35.68
CA TYR A 750 -78.76 65.95 -35.73
C TYR A 750 -77.65 65.38 -36.67
N THR A 751 -77.01 64.33 -36.13
CA THR A 751 -76.46 63.13 -36.82
C THR A 751 -75.12 63.24 -37.59
N ARG A 752 -74.06 62.54 -37.15
CA ARG A 752 -73.60 61.17 -37.57
C ARG A 752 -72.78 61.23 -38.90
N ILE A 753 -71.86 60.37 -39.34
CA ILE A 753 -71.27 59.06 -38.97
C ILE A 753 -70.25 58.71 -40.09
N PHE A 754 -69.15 58.02 -39.77
CA PHE A 754 -68.37 57.10 -40.62
C PHE A 754 -67.89 57.68 -42.01
N SER A 755 -67.17 57.00 -42.92
CA SER A 755 -66.77 55.59 -43.12
C SER A 755 -65.45 55.54 -43.94
N ARG A 756 -64.72 54.43 -44.18
CA ARG A 756 -65.02 52.98 -44.07
C ARG A 756 -63.74 52.12 -44.09
N LYS A 757 -63.69 51.11 -43.21
CA LYS A 757 -63.13 49.73 -43.35
C LYS A 757 -61.93 49.41 -44.27
N ALA A 758 -60.91 48.79 -43.67
CA ALA A 758 -60.46 47.39 -43.87
C ALA A 758 -59.48 47.03 -42.71
N ARG A 759 -59.29 45.79 -42.20
CA ARG A 759 -59.76 44.43 -42.55
C ARG A 759 -59.87 43.54 -41.27
N ASN A 760 -60.59 42.44 -41.39
CA ASN A 760 -60.89 41.31 -40.46
C ASN A 760 -59.65 40.61 -39.83
N GLN A 761 -59.67 39.65 -38.87
CA GLN A 761 -60.58 39.05 -37.83
C GLN A 761 -59.91 37.69 -37.36
N VAL A 762 -60.44 36.99 -36.32
CA VAL A 762 -60.44 35.49 -36.13
C VAL A 762 -59.54 34.80 -35.03
N MET A 763 -60.22 34.15 -34.06
CA MET A 763 -59.96 32.88 -33.29
C MET A 763 -58.87 32.63 -32.20
N LYS A 764 -59.37 32.00 -31.10
CA LYS A 764 -58.90 30.83 -30.30
C LYS A 764 -57.43 30.60 -29.88
N SER A 765 -57.23 30.60 -28.56
CA SER A 765 -57.15 29.43 -27.65
C SER A 765 -56.10 28.31 -27.80
N PHE A 766 -55.56 27.95 -26.61
CA PHE A 766 -54.98 26.68 -26.14
C PHE A 766 -53.47 26.34 -26.30
N ARG A 767 -52.98 25.71 -25.22
CA ARG A 767 -51.71 24.99 -24.98
C ARG A 767 -50.47 25.86 -24.77
N ASP A 768 -49.81 25.88 -23.60
CA ASP A 768 -49.25 24.77 -22.77
C ASP A 768 -48.42 23.77 -23.57
N VAL A 769 -47.12 23.65 -23.22
CA VAL A 769 -46.40 22.38 -22.99
C VAL A 769 -44.93 22.70 -22.62
N PHE A 770 -44.48 22.20 -21.47
CA PHE A 770 -43.14 22.32 -20.84
C PHE A 770 -42.62 23.75 -20.57
N GLY A 771 -41.93 24.02 -19.45
CA GLY A 771 -41.59 23.15 -18.32
C GLY A 771 -40.29 23.61 -17.66
N ARG A 772 -40.36 23.96 -16.37
CA ARG A 772 -39.27 24.11 -15.37
C ARG A 772 -37.81 24.17 -15.89
N GLN A 773 -37.06 25.18 -15.46
CA GLN A 773 -36.06 24.99 -14.40
C GLN A 773 -35.56 26.32 -13.81
N PHE A 774 -34.89 26.16 -12.67
CA PHE A 774 -34.17 27.12 -11.82
C PHE A 774 -33.33 28.16 -12.61
N GLY A 775 -33.05 29.36 -12.11
CA GLY A 775 -33.09 29.79 -10.71
C GLY A 775 -31.67 29.91 -10.15
N THR A 776 -31.03 31.05 -10.39
CA THR A 776 -29.73 31.41 -9.81
C THR A 776 -29.90 32.43 -8.68
N PHE A 777 -29.14 32.21 -7.61
CA PHE A 777 -29.08 33.09 -6.43
C PHE A 777 -28.44 34.45 -6.78
N VAL A 778 -28.90 35.50 -6.10
CA VAL A 778 -28.03 36.61 -5.72
C VAL A 778 -28.20 36.91 -4.23
N SER A 779 -27.04 36.84 -3.57
CA SER A 779 -26.66 37.32 -2.23
C SER A 779 -27.66 38.19 -1.45
N ALA A 780 -27.86 37.82 -0.19
CA ALA A 780 -28.40 38.72 0.83
C ALA A 780 -27.32 39.73 1.27
N SER A 781 -27.75 40.95 1.61
CA SER A 781 -27.12 41.68 2.72
C SER A 781 -28.12 42.58 3.44
N ASP A 782 -27.99 42.58 4.76
CA ASP A 782 -28.37 43.64 5.69
C ASP A 782 -29.86 43.98 5.87
N ARG A 783 -30.40 43.69 7.07
CA ARG A 783 -30.82 44.75 8.02
C ARG A 783 -31.28 44.29 9.40
N SER A 784 -31.13 45.22 10.33
CA SER A 784 -31.46 45.17 11.75
C SER A 784 -32.96 45.17 12.12
N LEU A 785 -33.24 44.54 13.28
CA LEU A 785 -34.27 44.78 14.31
C LEU A 785 -34.97 46.17 14.36
N PRO A 786 -36.10 46.35 15.12
CA PRO A 786 -37.04 45.37 15.71
C PRO A 786 -38.55 45.71 15.62
N GLY A 787 -39.40 44.72 15.94
CA GLY A 787 -40.52 44.93 16.87
C GLY A 787 -41.96 45.02 16.33
N ILE A 788 -42.80 44.03 16.70
CA ILE A 788 -44.06 44.22 17.45
C ILE A 788 -44.45 42.88 18.07
N THR A 789 -44.75 42.89 19.37
CA THR A 789 -45.17 41.72 20.15
C THR A 789 -46.67 41.44 20.05
N THR A 790 -47.03 40.19 19.77
CA THR A 790 -48.21 39.55 20.38
C THR A 790 -47.84 38.14 20.85
N SER A 791 -48.26 37.81 22.06
CA SER A 791 -47.88 36.57 22.74
C SER A 791 -48.85 35.43 22.43
N THR A 792 -48.32 34.32 21.92
CA THR A 792 -48.92 33.00 22.13
C THR A 792 -47.84 32.00 22.49
N SER A 793 -47.91 31.48 23.71
CA SER A 793 -46.91 30.57 24.27
C SER A 793 -47.04 29.17 23.66
N HIS A 794 -46.25 28.88 22.63
CA HIS A 794 -45.79 27.52 22.36
C HIS A 794 -44.31 27.41 22.70
N THR A 795 -44.04 26.94 23.92
CA THR A 795 -42.75 26.37 24.27
C THR A 795 -42.45 25.24 23.28
N LYS A 796 -41.50 25.46 22.36
CA LYS A 796 -40.81 24.35 21.69
C LYS A 796 -40.14 23.54 22.80
N ARG A 797 -40.78 22.45 23.23
CA ARG A 797 -40.06 21.38 23.92
C ARG A 797 -39.06 20.83 22.93
N GLU A 798 -37.80 20.71 23.34
CA GLU A 798 -36.86 19.89 22.60
C GLU A 798 -37.45 18.47 22.48
N PRO A 799 -37.32 17.82 21.31
CA PRO A 799 -37.78 16.45 21.15
C PRO A 799 -37.05 15.56 22.16
N LYS A 800 -37.77 14.62 22.79
CA LYS A 800 -37.11 13.70 23.73
C LYS A 800 -36.11 12.81 22.98
N LYS A 801 -35.09 12.32 23.69
CA LYS A 801 -34.12 11.34 23.16
C LYS A 801 -34.81 10.19 22.40
N GLU A 802 -35.85 9.59 23.00
CA GLU A 802 -36.66 8.54 22.37
C GLU A 802 -37.34 8.98 21.07
N ASP A 803 -37.80 10.24 20.97
CA ASP A 803 -38.49 10.76 19.78
C ASP A 803 -37.50 10.96 18.61
N MET A 804 -36.25 11.34 18.90
CA MET A 804 -35.21 11.49 17.86
C MET A 804 -34.69 10.14 17.38
N GLN A 805 -34.47 9.18 18.30
CA GLN A 805 -34.05 7.83 17.94
C GLN A 805 -35.13 7.11 17.10
N LYS A 806 -36.42 7.23 17.46
CA LYS A 806 -37.53 6.68 16.66
C LYS A 806 -37.59 7.29 15.25
N ARG A 807 -37.41 8.60 15.12
CA ARG A 807 -37.37 9.28 13.81
C ARG A 807 -36.24 8.77 12.91
N PHE A 808 -35.06 8.49 13.46
CA PHE A 808 -33.96 7.93 12.68
C PHE A 808 -34.27 6.49 12.21
N ILE A 809 -34.90 5.66 13.05
CA ILE A 809 -35.36 4.32 12.67
C ILE A 809 -36.45 4.40 11.57
N GLU A 810 -37.39 5.34 11.70
CA GLU A 810 -38.42 5.62 10.67
C GLU A 810 -37.81 6.10 9.36
N GLU A 811 -36.78 6.97 9.43
CA GLU A 811 -36.03 7.41 8.26
C GLU A 811 -35.29 6.24 7.59
N CYS A 812 -34.59 5.38 8.34
CA CYS A 812 -33.96 4.18 7.82
C CYS A 812 -34.97 3.28 7.07
N LYS A 813 -36.17 3.07 7.63
CA LYS A 813 -37.23 2.28 6.98
C LYS A 813 -37.70 2.95 5.67
N ALA A 814 -37.89 4.26 5.67
CA ALA A 814 -38.22 5.03 4.46
C ALA A 814 -37.08 5.12 3.43
N LEU A 815 -35.84 4.75 3.80
CA LEU A 815 -34.68 4.63 2.90
C LEU A 815 -34.45 3.19 2.41
N GLU A 816 -35.02 2.18 3.10
CA GLU A 816 -35.12 0.80 2.60
C GLU A 816 -36.27 0.66 1.59
N GLU A 817 -37.38 1.39 1.76
CA GLU A 817 -38.49 1.44 0.80
C GLU A 817 -38.13 2.21 -0.49
N ASP A 818 -37.22 3.18 -0.41
CA ASP A 818 -36.73 3.97 -1.56
C ASP A 818 -35.18 4.08 -1.53
N PRO A 819 -34.48 3.05 -2.04
CA PRO A 819 -33.02 2.99 -2.03
C PRO A 819 -32.34 4.13 -2.81
N ASP A 820 -32.99 4.69 -3.83
CA ASP A 820 -32.43 5.72 -4.71
C ASP A 820 -32.16 7.04 -3.94
N ARG A 821 -32.83 7.25 -2.80
CA ARG A 821 -32.56 8.39 -1.89
C ARG A 821 -31.15 8.34 -1.31
N LEU A 822 -30.66 7.16 -0.92
CA LEU A 822 -29.31 6.99 -0.37
C LEU A 822 -28.25 7.16 -1.47
N THR A 823 -28.52 6.69 -2.70
CA THR A 823 -27.68 6.98 -3.88
C THR A 823 -27.64 8.48 -4.16
N THR A 824 -28.78 9.16 -4.20
CA THR A 824 -28.87 10.61 -4.42
C THR A 824 -28.10 11.41 -3.35
N GLN A 825 -28.18 11.00 -2.09
CA GLN A 825 -27.37 11.60 -1.00
C GLN A 825 -25.87 11.38 -1.23
N PHE A 826 -25.45 10.16 -1.53
CA PHE A 826 -24.04 9.85 -1.74
C PHE A 826 -23.45 10.50 -3.00
N GLU A 827 -24.25 10.66 -4.05
CA GLU A 827 -23.92 11.45 -5.24
C GLU A 827 -23.73 12.94 -4.89
N ALA A 828 -24.58 13.50 -4.03
CA ALA A 828 -24.41 14.88 -3.54
C ALA A 828 -23.13 15.05 -2.70
N ILE A 829 -22.83 14.11 -1.80
CA ILE A 829 -21.56 14.05 -1.05
C ILE A 829 -20.36 13.92 -1.99
N THR A 830 -20.51 13.15 -3.07
CA THR A 830 -19.45 12.95 -4.08
C THR A 830 -19.24 14.19 -4.96
N ARG A 831 -20.31 14.91 -5.30
CA ARG A 831 -20.24 16.18 -6.02
C ARG A 831 -19.58 17.26 -5.16
N ARG A 832 -20.09 17.50 -3.94
CA ARG A 832 -19.50 18.50 -3.04
C ARG A 832 -18.07 18.14 -2.62
N GLY A 833 -17.76 16.85 -2.45
CA GLY A 833 -16.39 16.38 -2.21
C GLY A 833 -15.41 16.72 -3.35
N LYS A 834 -15.85 16.74 -4.62
CA LYS A 834 -15.01 17.20 -5.75
C LYS A 834 -14.78 18.72 -5.70
N GLU A 835 -15.80 19.49 -5.32
CA GLU A 835 -15.69 20.94 -5.13
C GLU A 835 -14.70 21.26 -3.99
N ILE A 836 -14.83 20.59 -2.83
CA ILE A 836 -13.89 20.71 -1.70
C ILE A 836 -12.45 20.38 -2.13
N VAL A 837 -12.23 19.31 -2.90
CA VAL A 837 -10.88 18.95 -3.41
C VAL A 837 -10.31 20.01 -4.36
N ALA A 838 -11.14 20.82 -5.03
CA ALA A 838 -10.70 21.94 -5.85
C ALA A 838 -10.49 23.24 -5.05
N GLU A 839 -11.19 23.41 -3.93
CA GLU A 839 -11.03 24.52 -2.98
C GLU A 839 -9.82 24.33 -2.05
N GLN A 840 -9.46 23.09 -1.73
CA GLN A 840 -8.38 22.72 -0.80
C GLN A 840 -7.02 22.52 -1.48
N THR A 841 -5.95 22.81 -0.74
CA THR A 841 -4.56 22.64 -1.21
C THR A 841 -3.94 21.32 -0.73
N THR A 842 -3.05 20.74 -1.54
CA THR A 842 -2.33 19.47 -1.28
C THR A 842 -0.84 19.57 -1.67
N SER A 843 -0.29 20.80 -1.60
CA SER A 843 1.02 21.18 -2.09
C SER A 843 2.17 20.46 -1.37
N PHE A 844 2.12 20.34 -0.04
CA PHE A 844 3.18 19.68 0.74
C PHE A 844 3.29 18.18 0.41
N ALA A 845 2.14 17.54 0.16
CA ALA A 845 2.06 16.13 -0.20
C ALA A 845 2.63 15.83 -1.61
N ARG A 846 2.77 16.85 -2.45
CA ARG A 846 3.25 16.79 -3.84
C ARG A 846 4.72 17.20 -4.00
N LEU A 847 5.40 17.59 -2.92
CA LEU A 847 6.82 17.90 -2.94
C LEU A 847 7.65 16.66 -3.33
N SER A 848 8.80 16.90 -3.95
CA SER A 848 9.63 15.87 -4.59
C SER A 848 10.32 14.91 -3.61
N GLU A 849 10.45 15.37 -2.37
CA GLU A 849 10.86 14.67 -1.16
C GLU A 849 9.72 13.81 -0.57
N ASN A 850 8.46 14.20 -0.79
CA ASN A 850 7.30 13.65 -0.08
C ASN A 850 6.46 12.66 -0.91
N TRP A 851 6.54 12.67 -2.24
CA TRP A 851 5.69 11.81 -3.08
C TRP A 851 5.85 10.32 -2.77
N ARG A 852 7.05 9.86 -2.39
CA ARG A 852 7.34 8.47 -2.00
C ARG A 852 6.77 8.07 -0.63
N LYS A 853 6.37 9.04 0.19
CA LYS A 853 5.69 8.81 1.48
C LYS A 853 4.17 8.55 1.30
N ASN A 854 3.63 8.66 0.08
CA ASN A 854 2.22 8.42 -0.22
C ASN A 854 1.98 7.01 -0.77
N ARG A 855 1.10 6.22 -0.14
CA ARG A 855 0.69 4.89 -0.63
C ARG A 855 -0.16 4.97 -1.90
N TYR A 856 -0.86 6.08 -2.12
CA TYR A 856 -1.67 6.34 -3.31
C TYR A 856 -1.50 7.79 -3.78
N VAL A 857 -1.14 7.97 -5.05
CA VAL A 857 -0.84 9.30 -5.65
C VAL A 857 -2.05 10.25 -5.63
N ASN A 858 -3.27 9.71 -5.63
CA ASN A 858 -4.52 10.45 -5.60
C ASN A 858 -5.16 10.60 -4.21
N ILE A 859 -4.55 10.06 -3.15
CA ILE A 859 -5.04 10.17 -1.77
C ILE A 859 -4.04 10.97 -0.94
N LEU A 860 -4.20 12.29 -0.96
CA LEU A 860 -3.31 13.24 -0.30
C LEU A 860 -4.05 13.96 0.84
N PRO A 861 -3.39 14.25 1.98
CA PRO A 861 -3.97 15.08 3.02
C PRO A 861 -4.08 16.53 2.54
N TYR A 862 -5.09 17.26 3.02
CA TYR A 862 -5.17 18.71 2.80
C TYR A 862 -4.12 19.45 3.64
N ASP A 863 -3.50 20.49 3.08
CA ASP A 863 -2.37 21.19 3.69
C ASP A 863 -2.71 21.84 5.05
N ASP A 864 -3.95 22.28 5.23
CA ASP A 864 -4.47 22.87 6.47
C ASP A 864 -4.79 21.83 7.56
N ALA A 865 -5.09 20.59 7.16
CA ALA A 865 -5.50 19.51 8.06
C ALA A 865 -4.40 18.46 8.32
N ARG A 866 -3.27 18.52 7.59
CA ARG A 866 -2.20 17.51 7.69
C ARG A 866 -1.52 17.52 9.07
N VAL A 867 -1.12 16.35 9.52
CA VAL A 867 -0.16 16.22 10.62
C VAL A 867 1.21 16.73 10.16
N LYS A 868 1.93 17.39 11.06
CA LYS A 868 3.26 17.97 10.80
C LYS A 868 4.24 17.38 11.81
N LEU A 869 5.20 16.60 11.34
CA LEU A 869 6.22 16.00 12.19
C LEU A 869 7.29 17.04 12.56
N LEU A 870 7.81 16.98 13.78
CA LEU A 870 9.07 17.61 14.13
C LEU A 870 10.19 16.99 13.26
N ILE A 871 11.17 17.78 12.85
CA ILE A 871 12.32 17.30 12.08
C ILE A 871 13.44 16.98 13.08
N ASP A 872 13.94 15.75 13.06
CA ASP A 872 15.06 15.29 13.90
C ASP A 872 16.37 15.32 13.09
N GLU A 873 17.53 15.30 13.76
CA GLU A 873 18.85 15.28 13.09
C GLU A 873 19.06 14.01 12.24
N ASP A 874 18.42 12.90 12.62
CA ASP A 874 18.52 11.58 11.95
C ASP A 874 17.46 11.36 10.84
N ASP A 875 16.68 12.38 10.48
CA ASP A 875 15.73 12.27 9.36
C ASP A 875 16.49 12.38 8.03
N GLU A 876 16.69 11.25 7.32
CA GLU A 876 17.35 11.16 5.99
C GLU A 876 16.89 12.25 4.98
N ILE A 877 15.63 12.65 5.11
CA ILE A 877 14.97 13.70 4.34
C ILE A 877 14.25 14.59 5.36
N GLY A 878 14.84 15.74 5.68
CA GLY A 878 14.34 16.70 6.67
C GLY A 878 13.02 17.38 6.29
N SER A 879 11.93 16.61 6.33
CA SER A 879 10.58 16.99 5.90
C SER A 879 9.57 16.67 6.99
N ASP A 880 8.71 17.64 7.32
CA ASP A 880 7.64 17.52 8.33
C ASP A 880 6.47 16.61 7.90
N TYR A 881 6.61 15.84 6.83
CA TYR A 881 5.50 15.22 6.13
C TYR A 881 5.25 13.75 6.51
N ILE A 882 3.99 13.48 6.84
CA ILE A 882 3.35 12.15 6.83
C ILE A 882 1.96 12.27 6.20
N ASN A 883 1.49 11.22 5.49
CA ASN A 883 0.14 11.19 4.92
C ASN A 883 -0.93 10.88 5.99
N ALA A 884 -1.14 11.84 6.89
CA ALA A 884 -2.12 11.81 7.96
C ALA A 884 -2.84 13.17 8.07
N SER A 885 -4.07 13.15 8.57
CA SER A 885 -4.90 14.35 8.78
C SER A 885 -5.52 14.33 10.17
N TYR A 886 -5.53 15.48 10.85
CA TYR A 886 -6.34 15.67 12.05
C TYR A 886 -7.82 15.69 11.67
N ILE A 887 -8.63 14.97 12.44
CA ILE A 887 -10.08 14.85 12.23
C ILE A 887 -10.80 15.23 13.52
N LYS A 888 -11.74 16.18 13.42
CA LYS A 888 -12.66 16.54 14.49
C LYS A 888 -13.59 15.38 14.79
N GLY A 889 -13.72 15.06 16.07
CA GLY A 889 -14.63 14.04 16.57
C GLY A 889 -15.86 14.61 17.24
N TYR A 890 -16.41 13.85 18.18
CA TYR A 890 -17.72 14.09 18.78
C TYR A 890 -17.80 15.40 19.58
N THR A 891 -16.71 15.80 20.24
CA THR A 891 -16.62 17.08 20.97
C THR A 891 -16.30 18.28 20.07
N GLY A 892 -16.11 18.06 18.76
CA GLY A 892 -15.66 19.09 17.81
C GLY A 892 -14.16 19.44 17.88
N LYS A 893 -13.41 18.75 18.75
CA LYS A 893 -11.94 18.82 18.84
C LYS A 893 -11.30 17.73 17.97
N HIS A 894 -10.01 17.87 17.66
CA HIS A 894 -9.22 16.84 16.97
C HIS A 894 -9.06 15.59 17.86
N GLU A 895 -10.01 14.68 17.78
CA GLU A 895 -10.04 13.41 18.53
C GLU A 895 -9.36 12.28 17.77
N TYR A 896 -9.31 12.37 16.43
CA TYR A 896 -8.72 11.32 15.60
C TYR A 896 -7.61 11.87 14.69
N ILE A 897 -6.70 10.97 14.34
CA ILE A 897 -5.72 11.15 13.27
C ILE A 897 -6.00 10.08 12.22
N ALA A 898 -6.52 10.50 11.06
CA ALA A 898 -6.78 9.59 9.94
C ALA A 898 -5.55 9.51 9.04
N THR A 899 -4.95 8.32 8.93
CA THR A 899 -3.70 8.09 8.17
C THR A 899 -3.83 6.93 7.20
N GLN A 900 -2.99 6.92 6.17
CA GLN A 900 -2.78 5.71 5.35
C GLN A 900 -2.19 4.57 6.18
N GLY A 901 -2.32 3.33 5.72
CA GLY A 901 -1.57 2.19 6.26
C GLY A 901 -0.07 2.40 6.01
N PRO A 902 0.80 2.37 7.04
CA PRO A 902 2.23 2.62 6.89
C PRO A 902 2.87 1.83 5.75
N LEU A 903 3.74 2.48 4.99
CA LEU A 903 4.70 1.86 4.06
C LEU A 903 5.98 1.47 4.83
N PRO A 904 6.82 0.55 4.30
CA PRO A 904 8.14 0.27 4.88
C PRO A 904 8.96 1.55 5.09
N THR A 905 8.94 2.46 4.10
CA THR A 905 9.63 3.76 4.09
C THR A 905 9.03 4.82 5.01
N THR A 906 7.83 4.60 5.57
CA THR A 906 7.14 5.55 6.46
C THR A 906 6.88 4.94 7.84
N CYS A 907 7.50 3.81 8.16
CA CYS A 907 7.32 3.12 9.44
C CYS A 907 7.83 3.97 10.61
N ARG A 908 9.01 4.60 10.44
CA ARG A 908 9.58 5.54 11.42
C ARG A 908 8.71 6.78 11.58
N ASP A 909 8.28 7.40 10.47
CA ASP A 909 7.36 8.55 10.46
C ASP A 909 6.07 8.26 11.26
N PHE A 910 5.49 7.07 11.11
CA PHE A 910 4.28 6.66 11.81
C PHE A 910 4.47 6.55 13.32
N TRP A 911 5.53 5.88 13.79
CA TRP A 911 5.80 5.76 15.22
C TRP A 911 6.28 7.08 15.85
N LYS A 912 6.98 7.91 15.08
CA LYS A 912 7.30 9.30 15.45
C LYS A 912 6.02 10.12 15.65
N MET A 913 5.03 10.00 14.76
CA MET A 913 3.70 10.61 14.94
C MET A 913 2.99 10.12 16.21
N VAL A 914 3.04 8.81 16.50
CA VAL A 914 2.43 8.21 17.71
C VAL A 914 3.01 8.81 18.99
N LEU A 915 4.34 8.97 19.04
CA LEU A 915 5.04 9.60 20.17
C LEU A 915 4.72 11.09 20.28
N GLN A 916 4.88 11.84 19.18
CA GLN A 916 4.69 13.29 19.13
C GLN A 916 3.27 13.72 19.54
N GLU A 917 2.26 13.10 18.93
CA GLU A 917 0.85 13.44 19.18
C GLU A 917 0.30 12.78 20.46
N ASN A 918 1.16 12.11 21.23
CA ASN A 918 0.82 11.42 22.47
C ASN A 918 -0.37 10.46 22.29
N VAL A 919 -0.40 9.70 21.18
CA VAL A 919 -1.47 8.74 20.86
C VAL A 919 -1.42 7.54 21.79
N ASN A 920 -2.57 7.18 22.38
CA ASN A 920 -2.70 6.01 23.26
C ASN A 920 -3.38 4.82 22.56
N VAL A 921 -4.30 5.08 21.63
CA VAL A 921 -5.06 4.06 20.90
C VAL A 921 -4.82 4.16 19.40
N ILE A 922 -4.46 3.04 18.77
CA ILE A 922 -4.38 2.87 17.32
C ILE A 922 -5.47 1.89 16.88
N VAL A 923 -6.27 2.30 15.90
CA VAL A 923 -7.35 1.50 15.30
C VAL A 923 -7.00 1.14 13.86
N MET A 924 -6.84 -0.15 13.58
CA MET A 924 -6.56 -0.69 12.24
C MET A 924 -7.80 -1.40 11.70
N VAL A 925 -8.50 -0.80 10.72
CA VAL A 925 -9.66 -1.40 10.04
C VAL A 925 -9.27 -2.00 8.67
N SER A 926 -8.21 -2.82 8.68
CA SER A 926 -7.73 -3.55 7.50
C SER A 926 -6.90 -4.78 7.90
N GLN A 927 -6.80 -5.73 6.97
CA GLN A 927 -5.72 -6.71 6.93
C GLN A 927 -4.43 -6.09 6.36
N PHE A 928 -3.28 -6.71 6.62
CA PHE A 928 -1.99 -6.34 6.02
C PHE A 928 -1.93 -6.64 4.52
N ILE A 929 -2.44 -7.82 4.14
CA ILE A 929 -2.56 -8.28 2.76
C ILE A 929 -4.03 -8.60 2.53
N ALA A 930 -4.58 -8.16 1.40
CA ALA A 930 -5.91 -8.57 0.97
C ALA A 930 -5.97 -8.64 -0.56
N ASN A 931 -6.65 -9.66 -1.10
CA ASN A 931 -6.64 -10.02 -2.53
C ASN A 931 -5.22 -10.08 -3.12
N LYS A 932 -4.27 -10.68 -2.38
CA LYS A 932 -2.84 -10.79 -2.72
C LYS A 932 -2.08 -9.45 -2.88
N LYS A 933 -2.70 -8.31 -2.55
CA LYS A 933 -2.04 -6.99 -2.55
C LYS A 933 -1.76 -6.51 -1.13
N GLU A 934 -0.58 -5.95 -0.91
CA GLU A 934 -0.24 -5.29 0.35
C GLU A 934 -1.12 -4.03 0.54
N LYS A 935 -1.81 -3.97 1.67
CA LYS A 935 -2.66 -2.84 2.12
C LYS A 935 -1.98 -2.03 3.21
N CYS A 936 -1.15 -2.69 4.02
CA CYS A 936 -0.43 -2.08 5.12
C CYS A 936 0.86 -2.88 5.36
N PHE A 937 1.98 -2.20 5.58
CA PHE A 937 3.18 -2.83 6.09
C PHE A 937 2.92 -3.37 7.49
N LYS A 938 3.60 -4.46 7.88
CA LYS A 938 3.55 -4.98 9.25
C LYS A 938 4.46 -4.13 10.15
N TYR A 939 3.97 -2.96 10.54
CA TYR A 939 4.73 -1.92 11.25
C TYR A 939 5.02 -2.21 12.74
N PHE A 940 4.77 -3.43 13.21
CA PHE A 940 5.08 -3.89 14.56
C PHE A 940 5.49 -5.38 14.51
N PRO A 941 6.33 -5.84 15.45
CA PRO A 941 6.78 -7.24 15.48
C PRO A 941 5.69 -8.19 16.03
N GLU A 942 5.95 -9.49 15.92
CA GLU A 942 5.17 -10.49 16.67
C GLU A 942 5.36 -10.35 18.18
N LYS A 943 4.40 -10.88 18.95
CA LYS A 943 4.45 -10.91 20.42
C LYS A 943 5.79 -11.49 20.89
N GLY A 944 6.47 -10.78 21.79
CA GLY A 944 7.77 -11.17 22.36
C GLY A 944 8.98 -10.92 21.46
N LYS A 945 8.81 -10.36 20.25
CA LYS A 945 9.91 -9.94 19.38
C LYS A 945 10.08 -8.41 19.42
N LEU A 946 11.31 -7.97 19.17
CA LEU A 946 11.69 -6.56 19.00
C LEU A 946 11.82 -6.22 17.51
N MET A 947 11.39 -5.02 17.13
CA MET A 947 11.63 -4.42 15.82
C MET A 947 12.41 -3.11 16.03
N ILE A 948 13.60 -3.03 15.46
CA ILE A 948 14.40 -1.80 15.41
C ILE A 948 14.06 -1.07 14.11
N ILE A 949 13.84 0.24 14.19
CA ILE A 949 13.39 1.09 13.07
C ILE A 949 14.34 2.31 13.01
N GLY A 950 15.23 2.34 12.01
CA GLY A 950 16.33 3.30 12.02
C GLY A 950 17.40 2.90 13.05
N GLU A 951 18.11 3.87 13.61
CA GLU A 951 19.17 3.65 14.61
C GLU A 951 18.68 3.85 16.06
N ASP A 952 17.55 4.54 16.23
CA ASP A 952 17.13 5.21 17.48
C ASP A 952 15.78 4.75 18.04
N MET A 953 14.99 4.01 17.26
CA MET A 953 13.61 3.66 17.59
C MET A 953 13.39 2.15 17.66
N GLU A 954 12.81 1.71 18.77
CA GLU A 954 12.46 0.33 19.07
C GLU A 954 10.95 0.18 19.25
N VAL A 955 10.40 -0.90 18.70
CA VAL A 955 8.99 -1.26 18.81
C VAL A 955 8.88 -2.73 19.22
N ALA A 956 8.14 -3.04 20.27
CA ALA A 956 7.95 -4.40 20.80
C ALA A 956 6.45 -4.68 21.03
N CYS A 957 5.98 -5.86 20.63
CA CYS A 957 4.63 -6.33 20.95
C CYS A 957 4.68 -7.13 22.26
N THR A 958 4.17 -6.55 23.35
CA THR A 958 4.25 -7.17 24.70
C THR A 958 3.07 -8.09 24.98
N ILE A 959 1.86 -7.70 24.55
CA ILE A 959 0.63 -8.47 24.71
C ILE A 959 -0.08 -8.53 23.36
N GLU A 960 -0.59 -9.71 23.01
CA GLU A 960 -1.51 -9.90 21.89
C GLU A 960 -2.66 -10.81 22.35
N LEU A 961 -3.89 -10.33 22.15
CA LEU A 961 -5.15 -11.01 22.43
C LEU A 961 -5.95 -11.07 21.12
N ASN A 962 -6.41 -12.26 20.75
CA ASN A 962 -7.17 -12.50 19.52
C ASN A 962 -8.59 -12.97 19.87
N PHE A 963 -9.59 -12.21 19.44
CA PHE A 963 -11.02 -12.47 19.68
C PHE A 963 -11.72 -13.03 18.44
N GLY A 964 -10.95 -13.54 17.47
CA GLY A 964 -11.42 -14.08 16.19
C GLY A 964 -11.79 -12.98 15.18
N THR A 965 -12.66 -12.05 15.57
CA THR A 965 -13.19 -10.98 14.71
C THR A 965 -12.33 -9.71 14.77
N TYR A 966 -11.60 -9.52 15.88
CA TYR A 966 -10.61 -8.47 16.07
C TYR A 966 -9.45 -8.94 16.97
N CYS A 967 -8.31 -8.25 16.91
CA CYS A 967 -7.20 -8.40 17.85
C CYS A 967 -6.99 -7.12 18.66
N ILE A 968 -6.52 -7.26 19.90
CA ILE A 968 -6.02 -6.17 20.74
C ILE A 968 -4.57 -6.47 21.11
N ARG A 969 -3.68 -5.49 20.96
CA ARG A 969 -2.26 -5.60 21.26
C ARG A 969 -1.80 -4.47 22.17
N SER A 970 -0.85 -4.76 23.05
CA SER A 970 -0.06 -3.77 23.77
C SER A 970 1.29 -3.63 23.06
N ILE A 971 1.50 -2.50 22.40
CA ILE A 971 2.74 -2.21 21.68
C ILE A 971 3.52 -1.16 22.47
N GLN A 972 4.74 -1.52 22.84
CA GLN A 972 5.70 -0.63 23.47
C GLN A 972 6.56 -0.01 22.37
N VAL A 973 6.69 1.31 22.36
CA VAL A 973 7.61 2.06 21.50
C VAL A 973 8.58 2.83 22.39
N ARG A 974 9.87 2.75 22.07
CA ARG A 974 10.96 3.45 22.74
C ARG A 974 11.74 4.24 21.70
N LYS A 975 11.96 5.52 21.96
CA LYS A 975 12.88 6.38 21.20
C LYS A 975 13.68 7.17 22.22
N ASP A 976 15.01 7.09 22.18
CA ASP A 976 15.88 7.71 23.17
C ASP A 976 15.48 7.32 24.62
N ASN A 977 15.28 8.32 25.48
CA ASN A 977 14.77 8.20 26.85
C ASN A 977 13.22 8.22 26.95
N VAL A 978 12.50 8.27 25.82
CA VAL A 978 11.04 8.31 25.78
C VAL A 978 10.51 6.91 25.47
N GLN A 979 9.86 6.29 26.47
CA GLN A 979 9.17 5.02 26.31
C GLN A 979 7.66 5.22 26.48
N LYS A 980 6.87 4.62 25.60
CA LYS A 980 5.41 4.65 25.64
C LYS A 980 4.80 3.30 25.30
N THR A 981 3.71 2.95 25.99
CA THR A 981 2.85 1.81 25.64
C THR A 981 1.57 2.32 24.98
N VAL A 982 1.15 1.64 23.91
CA VAL A 982 0.04 2.04 23.04
C VAL A 982 -0.87 0.83 22.80
N THR A 983 -2.17 0.99 22.99
CA THR A 983 -3.16 -0.05 22.70
C THR A 983 -3.48 -0.05 21.20
N HIS A 984 -3.14 -1.14 20.50
CA HIS A 984 -3.41 -1.33 19.08
C HIS A 984 -4.56 -2.33 18.86
N MET A 985 -5.67 -1.85 18.30
CA MET A 985 -6.91 -2.60 18.08
C MET A 985 -7.14 -2.80 16.58
N GLN A 986 -7.22 -4.04 16.11
CA GLN A 986 -7.34 -4.38 14.69
C GLN A 986 -8.62 -5.16 14.41
N PHE A 987 -9.50 -4.62 13.56
CA PHE A 987 -10.68 -5.34 13.07
C PHE A 987 -10.30 -6.22 11.86
N LEU A 988 -10.59 -7.52 11.94
CA LEU A 988 -10.10 -8.51 10.99
C LEU A 988 -11.09 -8.83 9.87
N GLU A 989 -12.40 -8.69 10.10
CA GLU A 989 -13.43 -9.15 9.16
C GLU A 989 -13.83 -8.14 8.06
N TRP A 990 -13.13 -7.02 7.91
CA TRP A 990 -13.49 -6.07 6.84
C TRP A 990 -13.03 -6.60 5.47
N PRO A 991 -13.94 -6.96 4.56
CA PRO A 991 -13.56 -7.50 3.26
C PRO A 991 -12.88 -6.45 2.39
N ASP A 992 -12.18 -6.93 1.37
CA ASP A 992 -11.33 -6.04 0.60
C ASP A 992 -12.13 -5.10 -0.31
N PHE A 993 -13.20 -5.65 -0.90
CA PHE A 993 -14.29 -4.94 -1.55
C PHE A 993 -15.56 -5.09 -0.70
N GLY A 994 -16.32 -4.00 -0.56
CA GLY A 994 -17.58 -3.96 0.19
C GLY A 994 -17.45 -3.70 1.69
N VAL A 995 -18.42 -4.20 2.46
CA VAL A 995 -18.57 -4.01 3.92
C VAL A 995 -18.75 -5.35 4.65
N PRO A 996 -18.52 -5.42 5.98
CA PRO A 996 -18.79 -6.64 6.73
C PRO A 996 -20.27 -7.08 6.60
N LEU A 997 -20.50 -8.39 6.49
CA LEU A 997 -21.83 -8.96 6.23
C LEU A 997 -22.86 -8.61 7.33
N GLY A 998 -22.39 -8.60 8.59
CA GLY A 998 -23.16 -8.22 9.78
C GLY A 998 -22.76 -6.86 10.35
N THR A 999 -23.53 -6.37 11.31
CA THR A 999 -23.27 -5.15 12.09
C THR A 999 -22.73 -5.45 13.48
N GLU A 1000 -23.06 -6.62 14.04
CA GLU A 1000 -22.78 -7.05 15.41
C GLU A 1000 -21.30 -6.94 15.80
N HIS A 1001 -20.39 -7.60 15.08
CA HIS A 1001 -18.95 -7.58 15.39
C HIS A 1001 -18.33 -6.17 15.24
N MET A 1002 -18.82 -5.35 14.31
CA MET A 1002 -18.34 -3.97 14.13
C MET A 1002 -18.84 -3.06 15.26
N LEU A 1003 -20.09 -3.21 15.69
CA LEU A 1003 -20.63 -2.48 16.86
C LEU A 1003 -19.89 -2.89 18.14
N GLN A 1004 -19.66 -4.19 18.35
CA GLN A 1004 -18.87 -4.69 19.47
C GLN A 1004 -17.45 -4.10 19.47
N PHE A 1005 -16.78 -4.08 18.31
CA PHE A 1005 -15.47 -3.46 18.15
C PHE A 1005 -15.50 -1.96 18.44
N CYS A 1006 -16.52 -1.22 17.99
CA CYS A 1006 -16.68 0.21 18.32
C CYS A 1006 -16.83 0.44 19.82
N TYR A 1007 -17.62 -0.37 20.54
CA TYR A 1007 -17.76 -0.24 22.00
C TYR A 1007 -16.44 -0.52 22.73
N GLN A 1008 -15.71 -1.57 22.32
CA GLN A 1008 -14.41 -1.91 22.90
C GLN A 1008 -13.37 -0.81 22.66
N VAL A 1009 -13.34 -0.23 21.45
CA VAL A 1009 -12.49 0.94 21.16
C VAL A 1009 -12.89 2.11 22.06
N ARG A 1010 -14.18 2.49 22.12
CA ARG A 1010 -14.62 3.64 22.92
C ARG A 1010 -14.27 3.46 24.39
N GLN A 1011 -14.59 2.30 24.99
CA GLN A 1011 -14.23 1.94 26.36
C GLN A 1011 -12.73 2.15 26.63
N ARG A 1012 -11.87 1.79 25.67
CA ARG A 1012 -10.42 1.92 25.83
C ARG A 1012 -9.94 3.37 25.80
N VAL A 1013 -10.42 4.20 24.88
CA VAL A 1013 -10.01 5.62 24.84
C VAL A 1013 -10.70 6.46 25.93
N ASP A 1014 -11.85 6.03 26.45
CA ASP A 1014 -12.45 6.64 27.65
C ASP A 1014 -11.59 6.38 28.90
N GLN A 1015 -10.86 5.24 28.95
CA GLN A 1015 -9.87 4.92 29.99
C GLN A 1015 -8.52 5.63 29.78
N GLU A 1016 -7.98 5.61 28.55
CA GLU A 1016 -6.62 6.07 28.26
C GLU A 1016 -6.53 7.55 27.87
N GLY A 1017 -7.58 8.12 27.27
CA GLY A 1017 -7.59 9.46 26.70
C GLY A 1017 -6.61 9.65 25.52
N GLY A 1018 -6.40 10.90 25.13
CA GLY A 1018 -5.52 11.27 24.00
C GLY A 1018 -6.20 11.11 22.62
N PRO A 1019 -5.52 11.52 21.54
CA PRO A 1019 -6.02 11.31 20.18
C PRO A 1019 -5.91 9.84 19.75
N VAL A 1020 -6.83 9.43 18.88
CA VAL A 1020 -6.93 8.06 18.36
C VAL A 1020 -6.46 8.03 16.91
N ILE A 1021 -5.41 7.25 16.60
CA ILE A 1021 -5.08 6.99 15.19
C ILE A 1021 -6.11 6.01 14.63
N VAL A 1022 -6.65 6.30 13.44
CA VAL A 1022 -7.49 5.35 12.70
C VAL A 1022 -6.93 5.20 11.28
N HIS A 1023 -6.64 3.97 10.86
CA HIS A 1023 -6.09 3.71 9.52
C HIS A 1023 -6.69 2.47 8.86
N CYS A 1024 -6.58 2.45 7.53
CA CYS A 1024 -6.86 1.28 6.71
C CYS A 1024 -5.72 1.11 5.70
N SER A 1025 -6.02 0.88 4.41
CA SER A 1025 -5.03 1.00 3.33
C SER A 1025 -4.77 2.47 2.98
N ALA A 1026 -5.79 3.16 2.46
CA ALA A 1026 -5.69 4.56 2.02
C ALA A 1026 -5.97 5.60 3.15
N GLY A 1027 -6.53 5.15 4.27
CA GLY A 1027 -6.95 6.06 5.35
C GLY A 1027 -8.19 6.90 5.01
N VAL A 1028 -9.10 6.40 4.17
CA VAL A 1028 -10.29 7.17 3.70
C VAL A 1028 -11.60 6.40 3.84
N GLY A 1029 -11.78 5.27 3.13
CA GLY A 1029 -13.06 4.56 3.09
C GLY A 1029 -13.46 3.94 4.43
N ARG A 1030 -12.85 2.79 4.76
CA ARG A 1030 -13.08 2.09 6.04
C ARG A 1030 -12.81 2.97 7.27
N THR A 1031 -11.76 3.80 7.20
CA THR A 1031 -11.39 4.78 8.22
C THR A 1031 -12.50 5.80 8.47
N GLY A 1032 -13.03 6.43 7.41
CA GLY A 1032 -14.14 7.38 7.51
C GLY A 1032 -15.44 6.72 7.96
N THR A 1033 -15.73 5.49 7.52
CA THR A 1033 -16.89 4.72 8.00
C THR A 1033 -16.79 4.41 9.49
N PHE A 1034 -15.62 4.01 9.98
CA PHE A 1034 -15.40 3.79 11.41
C PHE A 1034 -15.56 5.08 12.22
N ILE A 1035 -14.87 6.17 11.84
CA ILE A 1035 -14.93 7.45 12.55
C ILE A 1035 -16.37 8.02 12.54
N ALA A 1036 -17.05 8.00 11.40
CA ALA A 1036 -18.44 8.44 11.31
C ALA A 1036 -19.35 7.62 12.25
N THR A 1037 -19.17 6.29 12.29
CA THR A 1037 -19.93 5.41 13.19
C THR A 1037 -19.67 5.74 14.65
N ASP A 1038 -18.40 5.88 15.07
CA ASP A 1038 -18.05 6.20 16.46
C ASP A 1038 -18.63 7.56 16.91
N ILE A 1039 -18.56 8.59 16.05
CA ILE A 1039 -19.19 9.90 16.29
C ILE A 1039 -20.72 9.77 16.41
N LEU A 1040 -21.35 8.99 15.52
CA LEU A 1040 -22.81 8.84 15.49
C LEU A 1040 -23.34 7.98 16.65
N LEU A 1041 -22.59 6.97 17.11
CA LEU A 1041 -22.90 6.21 18.33
C LEU A 1041 -22.85 7.10 19.56
N GLN A 1042 -21.86 7.99 19.68
CA GLN A 1042 -21.80 8.99 20.75
C GLN A 1042 -22.97 9.99 20.67
N LYS A 1043 -23.31 10.51 19.48
CA LYS A 1043 -24.51 11.33 19.25
C LYS A 1043 -25.79 10.59 19.67
N ALA A 1044 -25.91 9.29 19.35
CA ALA A 1044 -27.06 8.45 19.71
C ALA A 1044 -27.16 8.17 21.23
N ASN A 1045 -26.04 7.89 21.88
CA ASN A 1045 -25.95 7.65 23.33
C ASN A 1045 -26.32 8.89 24.14
N ASP A 1046 -25.87 10.08 23.73
CA ASP A 1046 -26.25 11.34 24.37
C ASP A 1046 -27.65 11.85 23.95
N GLY A 1047 -28.31 11.16 23.01
CA GLY A 1047 -29.63 11.56 22.52
C GLY A 1047 -29.64 12.84 21.70
N LYS A 1048 -28.52 13.18 21.06
CA LYS A 1048 -28.41 14.28 20.08
C LYS A 1048 -28.99 13.85 18.73
N GLN A 1049 -29.12 14.82 17.81
CA GLN A 1049 -29.55 14.55 16.44
C GLN A 1049 -28.51 13.67 15.73
N ILE A 1050 -28.98 12.60 15.11
CA ILE A 1050 -28.20 11.68 14.28
C ILE A 1050 -28.36 12.15 12.84
N ASP A 1051 -27.26 12.54 12.20
CA ASP A 1051 -27.23 12.97 10.80
C ASP A 1051 -25.98 12.36 10.13
N VAL A 1052 -26.20 11.34 9.31
CA VAL A 1052 -25.13 10.61 8.61
C VAL A 1052 -24.58 11.43 7.45
N PHE A 1053 -25.44 12.17 6.74
CA PHE A 1053 -25.05 13.00 5.61
C PHE A 1053 -24.09 14.08 6.06
N GLU A 1054 -24.47 14.87 7.07
CA GLU A 1054 -23.67 15.98 7.56
C GLU A 1054 -22.38 15.47 8.21
N THR A 1055 -22.43 14.40 9.01
CA THR A 1055 -21.23 13.83 9.63
C THR A 1055 -20.22 13.35 8.57
N VAL A 1056 -20.67 12.76 7.45
CA VAL A 1056 -19.77 12.36 6.37
C VAL A 1056 -19.27 13.56 5.54
N MET A 1057 -20.07 14.61 5.39
CA MET A 1057 -19.62 15.87 4.80
C MET A 1057 -18.53 16.55 5.62
N GLU A 1058 -18.73 16.71 6.94
CA GLU A 1058 -17.74 17.25 7.88
C GLU A 1058 -16.40 16.49 7.81
N LEU A 1059 -16.44 15.16 7.64
CA LEU A 1059 -15.22 14.35 7.46
C LEU A 1059 -14.53 14.62 6.12
N ARG A 1060 -15.29 14.81 5.04
CA ARG A 1060 -14.73 15.12 3.70
C ARG A 1060 -14.15 16.52 3.56
N GLU A 1061 -14.56 17.47 4.41
CA GLU A 1061 -13.90 18.78 4.51
C GLU A 1061 -12.50 18.70 5.13
N GLN A 1062 -12.22 17.65 5.91
CA GLN A 1062 -10.96 17.50 6.65
C GLN A 1062 -9.99 16.51 6.01
N ARG A 1063 -10.50 15.49 5.28
CA ARG A 1063 -9.68 14.56 4.49
C ARG A 1063 -10.45 14.07 3.26
N THR A 1064 -9.76 14.01 2.12
CA THR A 1064 -10.37 13.59 0.85
C THR A 1064 -10.98 12.18 0.91
N LEU A 1065 -12.11 11.99 0.21
CA LEU A 1065 -12.80 10.69 0.02
C LEU A 1065 -13.14 9.89 1.30
N MET A 1066 -13.22 10.52 2.46
CA MET A 1066 -13.73 9.89 3.68
C MET A 1066 -15.13 9.30 3.42
N VAL A 1067 -15.31 8.02 3.79
CA VAL A 1067 -16.39 7.12 3.30
C VAL A 1067 -16.38 7.04 1.77
N GLN A 1068 -15.73 6.02 1.21
CA GLN A 1068 -15.31 6.01 -0.19
C GLN A 1068 -16.39 5.49 -1.14
N THR A 1069 -17.25 4.58 -0.70
CA THR A 1069 -18.29 3.95 -1.52
C THR A 1069 -19.70 4.15 -0.94
N GLU A 1070 -20.71 4.06 -1.80
CA GLU A 1070 -22.11 4.13 -1.38
C GLU A 1070 -22.46 2.99 -0.42
N GLU A 1071 -21.93 1.78 -0.65
CA GLU A 1071 -22.10 0.62 0.24
C GLU A 1071 -21.58 0.90 1.65
N GLN A 1072 -20.43 1.57 1.77
CA GLN A 1072 -19.88 2.04 3.05
C GLN A 1072 -20.77 3.09 3.72
N TYR A 1073 -21.39 3.99 2.95
CA TYR A 1073 -22.34 4.99 3.45
C TYR A 1073 -23.64 4.34 3.96
N ARG A 1074 -24.21 3.40 3.19
CA ARG A 1074 -25.38 2.59 3.58
C ARG A 1074 -25.11 1.75 4.84
N TYR A 1075 -23.88 1.24 4.98
CA TYR A 1075 -23.48 0.45 6.16
C TYR A 1075 -23.49 1.28 7.46
N ILE A 1076 -23.18 2.58 7.41
CA ILE A 1076 -23.31 3.47 8.59
C ILE A 1076 -24.77 3.55 9.04
N TYR A 1077 -25.72 3.76 8.12
CA TYR A 1077 -27.15 3.74 8.44
C TYR A 1077 -27.57 2.40 9.08
N LYS A 1078 -27.10 1.27 8.52
CA LYS A 1078 -27.36 -0.07 9.06
C LYS A 1078 -26.81 -0.22 10.49
N LEU A 1079 -25.55 0.17 10.74
CA LEU A 1079 -24.91 0.13 12.06
C LEU A 1079 -25.69 0.94 13.11
N ILE A 1080 -26.02 2.19 12.81
CA ILE A 1080 -26.69 3.08 13.76
C ILE A 1080 -28.13 2.64 14.01
N ARG A 1081 -28.87 2.20 12.97
CA ARG A 1081 -30.20 1.62 13.17
C ARG A 1081 -30.14 0.37 14.05
N ASP A 1082 -29.23 -0.56 13.75
CA ASP A 1082 -29.14 -1.83 14.47
C ASP A 1082 -28.74 -1.60 15.94
N HIS A 1083 -27.88 -0.61 16.24
CA HIS A 1083 -27.61 -0.13 17.61
C HIS A 1083 -28.84 0.44 18.32
N LEU A 1084 -29.70 1.20 17.62
CA LEU A 1084 -30.91 1.79 18.22
C LEU A 1084 -32.05 0.77 18.41
N GLU A 1085 -32.17 -0.22 17.51
CA GLU A 1085 -33.16 -1.29 17.62
C GLU A 1085 -32.73 -2.41 18.59
N ARG A 1086 -31.41 -2.62 18.75
CA ARG A 1086 -30.81 -3.60 19.66
C ARG A 1086 -29.63 -2.96 20.43
N PRO A 1087 -29.90 -2.07 21.40
CA PRO A 1087 -28.86 -1.57 22.28
C PRO A 1087 -28.23 -2.76 23.04
N PRO A 1088 -26.91 -2.74 23.29
CA PRO A 1088 -26.24 -3.85 23.97
C PRO A 1088 -26.82 -4.04 25.37
N ASN A 1089 -27.23 -5.28 25.69
CA ASN A 1089 -27.59 -5.66 27.06
C ASN A 1089 -26.36 -5.48 27.97
N SER A 1090 -26.57 -5.00 29.19
CA SER A 1090 -25.49 -4.84 30.20
C SER A 1090 -24.72 -6.15 30.46
N GLU A 1091 -25.41 -7.30 30.39
CA GLU A 1091 -24.82 -8.64 30.56
C GLU A 1091 -23.76 -9.01 29.49
N MET A 1092 -23.79 -8.37 28.31
CA MET A 1092 -22.75 -8.56 27.27
C MET A 1092 -21.49 -7.73 27.53
N VAL A 1093 -21.56 -6.69 28.37
CA VAL A 1093 -20.40 -5.90 28.79
C VAL A 1093 -19.69 -6.62 29.94
N GLU A 1094 -20.41 -7.04 30.97
CA GLU A 1094 -19.87 -7.75 32.15
C GLU A 1094 -19.09 -9.02 31.78
N ASN A 1095 -19.58 -9.83 30.83
CA ASN A 1095 -18.87 -11.04 30.38
C ASN A 1095 -17.53 -10.76 29.64
N SER A 1096 -17.23 -9.51 29.29
CA SER A 1096 -15.92 -9.11 28.76
C SER A 1096 -14.95 -8.61 29.83
N GLU A 1097 -15.42 -8.25 31.03
CA GLU A 1097 -14.59 -7.66 32.09
C GLU A 1097 -13.66 -8.70 32.77
N HIS A 1098 -14.12 -9.95 32.89
CA HIS A 1098 -13.39 -11.02 33.61
C HIS A 1098 -12.06 -11.47 32.99
N ILE A 1099 -11.68 -10.99 31.80
CA ILE A 1099 -10.36 -11.29 31.18
C ILE A 1099 -9.32 -10.19 31.52
N TYR A 1100 -9.74 -8.97 31.86
CA TYR A 1100 -8.83 -7.81 31.97
C TYR A 1100 -8.38 -7.48 33.39
N GLU A 1101 -9.08 -7.95 34.44
CA GLU A 1101 -8.71 -7.65 35.84
C GLU A 1101 -7.37 -8.24 36.31
N ASN A 1102 -6.79 -9.21 35.57
CA ASN A 1102 -5.53 -9.88 35.92
C ASN A 1102 -4.29 -9.35 35.17
N ILE A 1103 -4.42 -8.30 34.35
CA ILE A 1103 -3.26 -7.61 33.79
C ILE A 1103 -2.91 -6.46 34.76
N PRO A 1104 -1.79 -6.53 35.51
CA PRO A 1104 -1.42 -5.43 36.39
C PRO A 1104 -1.17 -4.18 35.53
N VAL A 1105 -1.99 -3.15 35.74
CA VAL A 1105 -1.70 -1.80 35.26
C VAL A 1105 -0.43 -1.35 35.96
N ILE A 1106 0.71 -1.39 35.26
CA ILE A 1106 2.00 -0.90 35.79
C ILE A 1106 1.97 0.64 35.81
N GLN A 1107 1.21 1.18 36.75
CA GLN A 1107 1.35 2.55 37.23
C GLN A 1107 2.38 2.58 38.37
N ASP A 1108 3.63 2.28 38.05
CA ASP A 1108 4.72 2.54 38.99
C ASP A 1108 5.96 3.10 38.30
N LYS A 1109 6.38 4.28 38.75
CA LYS A 1109 7.39 5.13 38.10
C LYS A 1109 8.82 4.78 38.55
N THR A 1110 9.03 3.56 39.03
CA THR A 1110 10.09 3.29 40.01
C THR A 1110 10.78 1.92 39.89
N ILE A 1111 10.52 1.15 38.81
CA ILE A 1111 11.23 -0.12 38.53
C ILE A 1111 11.56 -0.20 37.03
N ALA A 1112 12.67 0.43 36.63
CA ALA A 1112 13.17 0.41 35.25
C ALA A 1112 14.71 0.43 35.22
N GLU A 1113 15.35 -0.52 35.90
CA GLU A 1113 16.83 -0.61 35.95
C GLU A 1113 17.38 -2.05 36.09
N SER A 1114 16.53 -3.09 36.03
CA SER A 1114 16.99 -4.49 36.19
C SER A 1114 16.20 -5.50 35.34
N GLN A 1115 16.30 -5.37 34.01
CA GLN A 1115 16.25 -6.47 33.02
C GLN A 1115 16.25 -5.88 31.59
N PHE A 1116 17.46 -5.58 31.11
CA PHE A 1116 17.86 -5.50 29.71
C PHE A 1116 19.25 -6.12 29.60
#